data_AF-A0A1U7SMY7-F1
#
_entry.id   AF-A0A1U7SMY7-F1
#
_cell.length_a   1.000
_cell.length_b   1.000
_cell.length_c   1.000
_cell.angle_alpha   90.00
_cell.angle_beta   90.00
_cell.angle_gamma   90.00
#
_symmetry.space_group_name_H-M   'P 1'
#
loop_
_entity.id
_entity.type
_entity.pdbx_description
1 polymer ?
#
loop_
_entity_poly.entity_id
_entity_poly.type
_entity_poly.pdbx_seq_one_letter_code
_entity_poly.pdbx_strand_id
1 'polypeptide(L)'
;MRFCTHAENDWYRIYLVRRLANQYGMECAQRLANEAESGWIFPEEIIQQQREQPSQIDRYLVCGESYRVLRDAVGKAMLACKTEGIAAAQEACNSPKPAQAIHLLLAIFREVTVLYGCRNPSLHPKQEQCDALTKFIQSCEALASADQKEFAAALVLNRIPSLALNPPRFTCDGTLIEMAVHMAAVLLCGQNPILEPLRNLAFNPSSMQRAFLPTMPEDLTDQAIKWEGMTQLHWYTCANGHPCTIGECGRPMQVSRCIECNAEIGGLNHKSLEGFQPLQQRTDRTQTGHVLGDPRNRDALGVSERALSPVVCLVIRLLMHSAMLLGATKDPQSLNRIVKPPVPDPVSFFLAHMQKDLTQLIKTLGKSADETVNVVHVILGSLFKDPHQHPNQWPVGFDGTLSTKQARNTWEGIIANTVVIPELKCLDRTLQDLNRQISTDERICSSPVVKIVYGDPTTFLSRLPTDSAVHCSKMWSCRKRISLENLGHMVQQWDGKDAVPLLWKFLQKEGELRLVKFLPDILALQRGLVKRFQNVTDVKCCTMQDFLRESHSDVMRNLLQSQVTTFLSVWNKLRRSLETNGEIKLPKDYCDDDLTLGSPFEILLPRRRGLGLCATALVSYLIGLHNDFVHSVEKHTQEENKYIISPSEVADLHVISYEVERDLIPLILSNAQYSVEKGGETLQEFDLEKIQKQVVSRFLQGKPIITRTGIPTLVYRHDRNYEHLFNDIRNKLGQGSLPNATISMITGELQSFNDICEALSVIDVVLGFLATAGGDADMLLITYVQDVLQMGDTSPPVLQALSRCSLKHSIALWQLLSTHKSEQLLRLKQDPFADISDEYKEELGAEDAKRLSACLVQAGLEAFLQELHEMIVLKLKHAQAGNEFNSKWGLKDAFISYLETKDSIIPTELEELFPEDILLSQCIAAWRAAAALKRDRRVG
;
A
#
# COMPACT_ATOMS: atom_id res chain seq x y z
N MET A 1 -36.51 13.36 19.97
CA MET A 1 -37.43 13.36 21.12
C MET A 1 -38.61 14.32 20.95
N ARG A 2 -38.46 15.65 21.06
CA ARG A 2 -39.60 16.61 21.03
C ARG A 2 -40.54 16.40 19.84
N PHE A 3 -40.01 16.25 18.63
CA PHE A 3 -40.82 16.00 17.43
C PHE A 3 -41.74 14.77 17.58
N CYS A 4 -41.19 13.59 17.94
CA CYS A 4 -41.98 12.36 18.07
C CYS A 4 -43.04 12.46 19.18
N THR A 5 -42.78 13.23 20.24
CA THR A 5 -43.75 13.44 21.32
C THR A 5 -44.90 14.36 20.90
N HIS A 6 -44.63 15.41 20.11
CA HIS A 6 -45.65 16.38 19.68
C HIS A 6 -46.43 15.94 18.45
N ALA A 7 -45.86 15.08 17.60
CA ALA A 7 -46.46 14.69 16.33
C ALA A 7 -47.53 13.59 16.45
N GLU A 8 -47.70 12.98 17.64
CA GLU A 8 -48.71 11.96 17.98
C GLU A 8 -48.85 10.82 16.96
N ASN A 9 -47.76 10.47 16.26
CA ASN A 9 -47.75 9.44 15.23
C ASN A 9 -46.57 8.49 15.41
N ASP A 10 -46.87 7.27 15.86
CA ASP A 10 -45.85 6.27 16.16
C ASP A 10 -45.17 5.65 14.94
N TRP A 11 -45.63 5.94 13.71
CA TRP A 11 -44.90 5.57 12.49
C TRP A 11 -43.49 6.19 12.44
N TYR A 12 -43.29 7.39 13.00
CA TYR A 12 -41.96 8.01 13.11
C TYR A 12 -41.03 7.20 14.03
N ARG A 13 -41.55 6.75 15.17
CA ARG A 13 -40.83 5.90 16.13
C ARG A 13 -40.50 4.54 15.53
N ILE A 14 -41.46 3.92 14.84
CA ILE A 14 -41.26 2.64 14.13
C ILE A 14 -40.15 2.76 13.08
N TYR A 15 -40.17 3.81 12.26
CA TYR A 15 -39.11 4.02 11.27
C TYR A 15 -37.74 4.23 11.92
N LEU A 16 -37.68 4.98 13.02
CA LEU A 16 -36.45 5.17 13.79
C LEU A 16 -35.91 3.84 14.34
N VAL A 17 -36.77 3.00 14.92
CA VAL A 17 -36.37 1.67 15.41
C VAL A 17 -35.88 0.79 14.27
N ARG A 18 -36.61 0.73 13.15
CA ARG A 18 -36.19 0.01 11.94
C ARG A 18 -34.83 0.50 11.45
N ARG A 19 -34.58 1.81 11.51
CA ARG A 19 -33.31 2.40 11.07
C ARG A 19 -32.15 2.03 11.99
N LEU A 20 -32.38 2.04 13.30
CA LEU A 20 -31.39 1.61 14.29
C LEU A 20 -31.08 0.12 14.14
N ALA A 21 -32.10 -0.72 14.00
CA ALA A 21 -31.92 -2.16 13.75
C ALA A 21 -31.16 -2.41 12.44
N ASN A 22 -31.45 -1.66 11.37
CA ASN A 22 -30.76 -1.78 10.10
C ASN A 22 -29.26 -1.40 10.21
N GLN A 23 -28.94 -0.34 10.94
CA GLN A 23 -27.55 0.16 11.07
C GLN A 23 -26.70 -0.60 12.09
N TYR A 24 -27.29 -0.99 13.23
CA TYR A 24 -26.56 -1.51 14.39
C TYR A 24 -27.00 -2.91 14.81
N GLY A 25 -27.95 -3.52 14.10
CA GLY A 25 -28.49 -4.83 14.39
C GLY A 25 -29.65 -4.81 15.39
N MET A 26 -30.42 -5.90 15.38
CA MET A 26 -31.62 -6.08 16.20
C MET A 26 -31.33 -6.06 17.70
N GLU A 27 -30.23 -6.68 18.12
CA GLU A 27 -29.85 -6.76 19.53
C GLU A 27 -29.56 -5.38 20.13
N CYS A 28 -28.99 -4.47 19.32
CA CYS A 28 -28.82 -3.08 19.71
C CYS A 28 -30.18 -2.40 19.92
N ALA A 29 -31.13 -2.58 18.99
CA ALA A 29 -32.48 -2.04 19.13
C ALA A 29 -33.22 -2.60 20.36
N GLN A 30 -33.13 -3.90 20.62
CA GLN A 30 -33.72 -4.52 21.82
C GLN A 30 -33.12 -3.98 23.12
N ARG A 31 -31.80 -3.74 23.15
CA ARG A 31 -31.09 -3.16 24.29
C ARG A 31 -31.57 -1.75 24.60
N LEU A 32 -31.67 -0.89 23.58
CA LEU A 32 -32.15 0.48 23.72
C LEU A 32 -33.58 0.54 24.27
N ALA A 33 -34.42 -0.45 23.94
CA ALA A 33 -35.77 -0.52 24.47
C ALA A 33 -35.83 -0.86 25.98
N ASN A 34 -34.77 -1.44 26.54
CA ASN A 34 -34.65 -1.73 27.98
C ASN A 34 -33.92 -0.61 28.75
N GLU A 35 -33.43 0.42 28.06
CA GLU A 35 -32.72 1.55 28.68
C GLU A 35 -33.68 2.72 28.95
N ALA A 36 -33.72 3.19 30.19
CA ALA A 36 -34.66 4.25 30.60
C ALA A 36 -34.48 5.55 29.81
N GLU A 37 -33.24 5.93 29.49
CA GLU A 37 -32.92 7.16 28.74
C GLU A 37 -33.32 7.06 27.25
N SER A 38 -33.40 5.84 26.72
CA SER A 38 -33.64 5.54 25.31
C SER A 38 -35.10 5.15 25.02
N GLY A 39 -35.92 4.96 26.05
CA GLY A 39 -37.31 4.48 25.93
C GLY A 39 -38.19 5.33 24.99
N TRP A 40 -37.95 6.63 24.88
CA TRP A 40 -38.73 7.54 24.01
C TRP A 40 -38.69 7.17 22.51
N ILE A 41 -37.71 6.38 22.10
CA ILE A 41 -37.53 5.88 20.72
C ILE A 41 -38.65 4.91 20.33
N PHE A 42 -39.25 4.22 21.30
CA PHE A 42 -40.24 3.17 21.10
C PHE A 42 -41.65 3.69 21.39
N PRO A 43 -42.69 3.17 20.69
CA PRO A 43 -44.07 3.33 21.11
C PRO A 43 -44.30 2.81 22.53
N GLU A 44 -45.19 3.44 23.30
CA GLU A 44 -45.42 3.09 24.70
C GLU A 44 -45.87 1.63 24.88
N GLU A 45 -46.69 1.12 23.97
CA GLU A 45 -47.19 -0.25 24.01
C GLU A 45 -46.07 -1.28 23.88
N ILE A 46 -44.99 -0.94 23.16
CA ILE A 46 -43.83 -1.83 23.05
C ILE A 46 -43.11 -1.93 24.39
N ILE A 47 -42.89 -0.80 25.06
CA ILE A 47 -42.22 -0.74 26.36
C ILE A 47 -43.02 -1.54 27.40
N GLN A 48 -44.36 -1.44 27.38
CA GLN A 48 -45.24 -2.18 28.28
C GLN A 48 -45.27 -3.70 28.01
N GLN A 49 -45.14 -4.10 26.74
CA GLN A 49 -45.15 -5.52 26.34
C GLN A 49 -43.77 -6.18 26.44
N GLN A 50 -42.71 -5.40 26.64
CA GLN A 50 -41.36 -5.90 26.65
C GLN A 50 -41.06 -6.66 27.95
N ARG A 51 -40.61 -7.92 27.80
CA ARG A 51 -40.19 -8.75 28.94
C ARG A 51 -38.85 -8.28 29.48
N GLU A 52 -38.60 -8.55 30.76
CA GLU A 52 -37.35 -8.23 31.47
C GLU A 52 -36.07 -8.77 30.81
N GLN A 53 -36.19 -9.72 29.86
CA GLN A 53 -35.07 -10.17 29.04
C GLN A 53 -35.41 -10.26 27.54
N PRO A 54 -34.58 -9.65 26.67
CA PRO A 54 -34.77 -9.73 25.23
C PRO A 54 -34.34 -11.11 24.71
N SER A 55 -35.19 -11.74 23.89
CA SER A 55 -34.83 -12.97 23.18
C SER A 55 -33.90 -12.66 22.02
N GLN A 56 -32.80 -13.41 21.93
CA GLN A 56 -31.74 -13.19 20.95
C GLN A 56 -32.08 -13.81 19.60
N ILE A 57 -31.65 -13.19 18.50
CA ILE A 57 -31.74 -13.77 17.16
C ILE A 57 -30.81 -14.97 17.06
N ASP A 58 -31.34 -16.12 16.62
CA ASP A 58 -30.53 -17.29 16.32
C ASP A 58 -30.12 -17.28 14.84
N ARG A 59 -28.87 -16.90 14.59
CA ARG A 59 -28.31 -16.77 13.25
C ARG A 59 -27.89 -18.12 12.66
N TYR A 60 -27.81 -19.17 13.47
CA TYR A 60 -27.50 -20.53 13.02
C TYR A 60 -28.70 -21.23 12.37
N LEU A 61 -29.89 -20.64 12.42
CA LEU A 61 -31.05 -21.09 11.63
C LEU A 61 -30.74 -21.20 10.13
N VAL A 62 -29.68 -20.55 9.65
CA VAL A 62 -29.15 -20.76 8.29
C VAL A 62 -28.80 -22.22 7.97
N CYS A 63 -28.46 -23.02 8.99
CA CYS A 63 -28.19 -24.45 8.85
C CYS A 63 -29.47 -25.27 8.61
N GLY A 64 -30.64 -24.63 8.70
CA GLY A 64 -31.94 -25.21 8.37
C GLY A 64 -32.53 -26.08 9.48
N GLU A 65 -33.48 -26.93 9.08
CA GLU A 65 -34.36 -27.64 10.00
C GLU A 65 -33.63 -28.61 10.93
N SER A 66 -32.62 -29.33 10.42
CA SER A 66 -31.86 -30.30 11.22
C SER A 66 -31.13 -29.62 12.38
N TYR A 67 -30.64 -28.40 12.19
CA TYR A 67 -30.08 -27.60 13.28
C TYR A 67 -31.16 -27.23 14.29
N ARG A 68 -32.31 -26.73 13.83
CA ARG A 68 -33.42 -26.33 14.72
C ARG A 68 -33.87 -27.46 15.64
N VAL A 69 -34.06 -28.66 15.08
CA VAL A 69 -34.44 -29.87 15.84
C VAL A 69 -33.41 -30.21 16.92
N LEU A 70 -32.12 -30.18 16.58
CA LEU A 70 -31.05 -30.47 17.55
C LEU A 70 -30.93 -29.40 18.62
N ARG A 71 -31.01 -28.13 18.26
CA ARG A 71 -31.02 -26.99 19.18
C ARG A 71 -32.16 -27.11 20.20
N ASP A 72 -33.37 -27.37 19.73
CA ASP A 72 -34.52 -27.49 20.63
C ASP A 72 -34.42 -28.72 21.56
N ALA A 73 -33.80 -29.80 21.10
CA ALA A 73 -33.48 -30.95 21.93
C ALA A 73 -32.44 -30.63 23.00
N VAL A 74 -31.36 -29.90 22.67
CA VAL A 74 -30.35 -29.44 23.64
C VAL A 74 -30.98 -28.48 24.67
N GLY A 75 -31.81 -27.53 24.23
CA GLY A 75 -32.52 -26.62 25.14
C GLY A 75 -33.43 -27.35 26.12
N LYS A 76 -34.21 -28.34 25.65
CA LYS A 76 -35.03 -29.22 26.51
C LYS A 76 -34.16 -30.03 27.48
N ALA A 77 -33.03 -30.54 27.02
CA ALA A 77 -32.10 -31.29 27.86
C ALA A 77 -31.51 -30.43 28.99
N MET A 78 -31.18 -29.18 28.71
CA MET A 78 -30.71 -28.23 29.73
C MET A 78 -31.81 -27.92 30.76
N LEU A 79 -33.06 -27.74 30.34
CA LEU A 79 -34.18 -27.48 31.26
C LEU A 79 -34.50 -28.70 32.14
N ALA A 80 -34.49 -29.91 31.57
CA ALA A 80 -34.90 -31.13 32.26
C ALA A 80 -33.74 -31.90 32.92
N CYS A 81 -32.49 -31.51 32.68
CA CYS A 81 -31.27 -32.24 33.04
C CYS A 81 -31.27 -33.70 32.51
N LYS A 82 -31.75 -33.90 31.29
CA LYS A 82 -31.97 -35.22 30.64
C LYS A 82 -31.53 -35.19 29.18
N THR A 83 -30.53 -35.98 28.81
CA THR A 83 -29.88 -35.90 27.49
C THR A 83 -30.40 -36.93 26.47
N GLU A 84 -31.31 -37.83 26.85
CA GLU A 84 -31.84 -38.88 25.96
C GLU A 84 -32.55 -38.30 24.74
N GLY A 85 -33.21 -37.14 24.91
CA GLY A 85 -33.87 -36.44 23.81
C GLY A 85 -32.93 -35.92 22.73
N ILE A 86 -31.64 -35.69 23.05
CA ILE A 86 -30.65 -35.24 22.07
C ILE A 86 -30.29 -36.39 21.12
N ALA A 87 -30.08 -37.61 21.65
CA ALA A 87 -29.80 -38.79 20.85
C ALA A 87 -30.97 -39.10 19.89
N ALA A 88 -32.21 -39.06 20.39
CA ALA A 88 -33.40 -39.26 19.57
C ALA A 88 -33.53 -38.19 18.45
N ALA A 89 -33.19 -36.94 18.74
CA ALA A 89 -33.17 -35.87 17.74
C ALA A 89 -32.08 -36.08 16.67
N GLN A 90 -30.91 -36.62 17.04
CA GLN A 90 -29.84 -36.97 16.10
C GLN A 90 -30.26 -38.11 15.18
N GLU A 91 -30.89 -39.16 15.72
CA GLU A 91 -31.42 -40.28 14.92
C GLU A 91 -32.52 -39.84 13.95
N ALA A 92 -33.35 -38.88 14.36
CA ALA A 92 -34.40 -38.31 13.51
C ALA A 92 -33.86 -37.39 12.38
N CYS A 93 -32.60 -36.96 12.46
CA CYS A 93 -31.99 -36.08 11.46
C CYS A 93 -31.42 -36.87 10.28
N ASN A 94 -31.98 -36.68 9.08
CA ASN A 94 -31.49 -37.29 7.83
C ASN A 94 -30.17 -36.70 7.30
N SER A 95 -29.49 -35.83 8.06
CA SER A 95 -28.24 -35.17 7.65
C SER A 95 -27.00 -36.05 7.89
N PRO A 96 -25.92 -35.92 7.09
CA PRO A 96 -24.67 -36.67 7.29
C PRO A 96 -24.07 -36.48 8.70
N LYS A 97 -23.33 -37.47 9.22
CA LYS A 97 -22.68 -37.39 10.55
C LYS A 97 -21.85 -36.11 10.75
N PRO A 98 -21.01 -35.66 9.78
CA PRO A 98 -20.30 -34.37 9.90
C PRO A 98 -21.22 -33.15 10.04
N ALA A 99 -22.37 -33.14 9.34
CA ALA A 99 -23.36 -32.08 9.45
C ALA A 99 -24.02 -32.07 10.84
N GLN A 100 -24.36 -33.26 11.34
CA GLN A 100 -24.91 -33.42 12.70
C GLN A 100 -23.92 -32.94 13.76
N ALA A 101 -22.62 -33.20 13.58
CA ALA A 101 -21.56 -32.72 14.47
C ALA A 101 -21.52 -31.17 14.50
N ILE A 102 -21.54 -30.52 13.33
CA ILE A 102 -21.60 -29.05 13.23
C ILE A 102 -22.85 -28.53 13.95
N HIS A 103 -24.03 -29.04 13.57
CA HIS A 103 -25.30 -28.60 14.17
C HIS A 103 -25.32 -28.77 15.69
N LEU A 104 -24.78 -29.88 16.20
CA LEU A 104 -24.69 -30.12 17.63
C LEU A 104 -23.75 -29.11 18.31
N LEU A 105 -22.57 -28.83 17.75
CA LEU A 105 -21.65 -27.82 18.29
C LEU A 105 -22.30 -26.43 18.34
N LEU A 106 -22.98 -26.04 17.26
CA LEU A 106 -23.72 -24.77 17.19
C LEU A 106 -24.87 -24.72 18.21
N ALA A 107 -25.59 -25.84 18.38
CA ALA A 107 -26.67 -25.97 19.36
C ALA A 107 -26.15 -25.87 20.80
N ILE A 108 -25.04 -26.54 21.11
CA ILE A 108 -24.38 -26.44 22.43
C ILE A 108 -23.96 -25.00 22.71
N PHE A 109 -23.32 -24.33 21.76
CA PHE A 109 -22.96 -22.92 21.94
C PHE A 109 -24.21 -22.08 22.22
N ARG A 110 -25.25 -22.25 21.40
CA ARG A 110 -26.46 -21.43 21.46
C ARG A 110 -27.26 -21.63 22.74
N GLU A 111 -27.41 -22.87 23.19
CA GLU A 111 -28.25 -23.20 24.35
C GLU A 111 -27.50 -23.17 25.68
N VAL A 112 -26.16 -23.28 25.66
CA VAL A 112 -25.35 -23.42 26.88
C VAL A 112 -24.37 -22.28 27.01
N THR A 113 -23.46 -22.09 26.04
CA THR A 113 -22.39 -21.09 26.15
C THR A 113 -22.94 -19.67 26.22
N VAL A 114 -23.97 -19.35 25.43
CA VAL A 114 -24.65 -18.04 25.44
C VAL A 114 -25.25 -17.68 26.80
N LEU A 115 -25.69 -18.67 27.60
CA LEU A 115 -26.25 -18.42 28.92
C LEU A 115 -25.25 -17.78 29.89
N TYR A 116 -23.94 -18.04 29.74
CA TYR A 116 -22.90 -17.34 30.51
C TYR A 116 -22.78 -15.85 30.16
N GLY A 117 -23.26 -15.44 28.98
CA GLY A 117 -23.36 -14.03 28.57
C GLY A 117 -24.54 -13.29 29.22
N CYS A 118 -25.50 -13.99 29.84
CA CYS A 118 -26.64 -13.36 30.48
C CYS A 118 -26.25 -12.57 31.74
N ARG A 119 -26.82 -11.37 31.90
CA ARG A 119 -26.60 -10.53 33.10
C ARG A 119 -27.15 -11.15 34.38
N ASN A 120 -28.20 -11.98 34.27
CA ASN A 120 -28.80 -12.65 35.42
C ASN A 120 -28.06 -13.98 35.70
N PRO A 121 -27.30 -14.08 36.82
CA PRO A 121 -26.52 -15.29 37.12
C PRO A 121 -27.37 -16.54 37.38
N SER A 122 -28.66 -16.38 37.74
CA SER A 122 -29.55 -17.52 37.97
C SER A 122 -29.85 -18.34 36.71
N LEU A 123 -29.60 -17.75 35.53
CA LEU A 123 -29.76 -18.40 34.23
C LEU A 123 -28.48 -19.09 33.76
N HIS A 124 -27.36 -18.91 34.47
CA HIS A 124 -26.11 -19.56 34.09
C HIS A 124 -26.24 -21.08 34.26
N PRO A 125 -25.62 -21.87 33.37
CA PRO A 125 -25.67 -23.32 33.46
C PRO A 125 -25.18 -23.83 34.83
N LYS A 126 -25.99 -24.67 35.47
CA LYS A 126 -25.64 -25.32 36.73
C LYS A 126 -24.67 -26.46 36.50
N GLN A 127 -23.85 -26.76 37.51
CA GLN A 127 -22.84 -27.83 37.42
C GLN A 127 -23.44 -29.17 37.01
N GLU A 128 -24.57 -29.57 37.60
CA GLU A 128 -25.28 -30.82 37.28
C GLU A 128 -25.67 -30.90 35.78
N GLN A 129 -26.12 -29.78 35.20
CA GLN A 129 -26.48 -29.72 33.77
C GLN A 129 -25.25 -29.86 32.89
N CYS A 130 -24.15 -29.19 33.25
CA CYS A 130 -22.88 -29.27 32.54
C CYS A 130 -22.29 -30.68 32.59
N ASP A 131 -22.36 -31.36 33.74
CA ASP A 131 -21.86 -32.72 33.92
C ASP A 131 -22.66 -33.73 33.08
N ALA A 132 -23.99 -33.61 33.08
CA ALA A 132 -24.87 -34.45 32.27
C ALA A 132 -24.58 -34.32 30.76
N LEU A 133 -24.42 -33.08 30.28
CA LEU A 133 -24.12 -32.82 28.88
C LEU A 133 -22.69 -33.24 28.50
N THR A 134 -21.71 -33.02 29.38
CA THR A 134 -20.33 -33.47 29.17
C THR A 134 -20.25 -35.00 29.08
N LYS A 135 -21.02 -35.71 29.93
CA LYS A 135 -21.13 -37.18 29.85
C LYS A 135 -21.71 -37.64 28.52
N PHE A 136 -22.76 -36.97 28.03
CA PHE A 136 -23.35 -37.25 26.72
C PHE A 136 -22.34 -37.02 25.57
N ILE A 137 -21.60 -35.91 25.61
CA ILE A 137 -20.56 -35.57 24.60
C ILE A 137 -19.52 -36.70 24.47
N GLN A 138 -19.09 -37.29 25.59
CA GLN A 138 -18.11 -38.37 25.57
C GLN A 138 -18.62 -39.63 24.86
N SER A 139 -19.91 -39.95 25.01
CA SER A 139 -20.57 -41.10 24.36
C SER A 139 -21.17 -40.79 22.98
N CYS A 140 -21.15 -39.54 22.51
CA CYS A 140 -21.81 -39.15 21.27
C CYS A 140 -21.04 -39.65 20.04
N GLU A 141 -21.71 -40.42 19.17
CA GLU A 141 -21.11 -40.93 17.93
C GLU A 141 -20.98 -39.88 16.81
N ALA A 142 -21.80 -38.82 16.84
CA ALA A 142 -21.72 -37.76 15.84
C ALA A 142 -20.40 -36.99 15.96
N LEU A 143 -19.88 -36.83 17.19
CA LEU A 143 -18.57 -36.24 17.47
C LEU A 143 -17.51 -37.34 17.41
N ALA A 144 -17.00 -37.60 16.20
CA ALA A 144 -16.12 -38.74 15.94
C ALA A 144 -14.69 -38.56 16.49
N SER A 145 -14.15 -37.33 16.52
CA SER A 145 -12.77 -37.08 16.94
C SER A 145 -12.64 -36.59 18.39
N ALA A 146 -11.48 -36.82 19.01
CA ALA A 146 -11.17 -36.31 20.34
C ALA A 146 -11.23 -34.77 20.38
N ASP A 147 -10.71 -34.11 19.35
CA ASP A 147 -10.74 -32.64 19.25
C ASP A 147 -12.17 -32.08 19.21
N GLN A 148 -13.09 -32.76 18.51
CA GLN A 148 -14.51 -32.37 18.47
C GLN A 148 -15.16 -32.48 19.85
N LYS A 149 -14.87 -33.56 20.59
CA LYS A 149 -15.39 -33.77 21.95
C LYS A 149 -14.78 -32.78 22.95
N GLU A 150 -13.48 -32.51 22.85
CA GLU A 150 -12.78 -31.51 23.68
C GLU A 150 -13.37 -30.12 23.44
N PHE A 151 -13.56 -29.74 22.18
CA PHE A 151 -14.16 -28.45 21.82
C PHE A 151 -15.60 -28.33 22.33
N ALA A 152 -16.44 -29.37 22.15
CA ALA A 152 -17.80 -29.40 22.68
C ALA A 152 -17.83 -29.24 24.21
N ALA A 153 -16.99 -29.97 24.93
CA ALA A 153 -16.90 -29.87 26.39
C ALA A 153 -16.40 -28.49 26.84
N ALA A 154 -15.44 -27.91 26.12
CA ALA A 154 -14.92 -26.57 26.41
C ALA A 154 -15.98 -25.48 26.17
N LEU A 155 -16.89 -25.64 25.20
CA LEU A 155 -18.05 -24.77 25.00
C LEU A 155 -19.04 -24.87 26.17
N VAL A 156 -19.39 -26.09 26.60
CA VAL A 156 -20.28 -26.32 27.76
C VAL A 156 -19.74 -25.66 29.01
N LEU A 157 -18.43 -25.75 29.24
CA LEU A 157 -17.76 -25.22 30.43
C LEU A 157 -17.29 -23.77 30.29
N ASN A 158 -17.53 -23.13 29.14
CA ASN A 158 -17.10 -21.76 28.83
C ASN A 158 -15.57 -21.54 29.00
N ARG A 159 -14.75 -22.53 28.61
CA ARG A 159 -13.30 -22.57 28.88
C ARG A 159 -12.41 -22.12 27.74
N ILE A 160 -12.96 -21.73 26.58
CA ILE A 160 -12.17 -21.28 25.43
C ILE A 160 -11.93 -19.77 25.55
N PRO A 161 -10.73 -19.27 25.91
CA PRO A 161 -10.56 -17.88 26.32
C PRO A 161 -10.94 -16.83 25.26
N SER A 162 -10.75 -17.12 23.97
CA SER A 162 -11.15 -16.20 22.88
C SER A 162 -12.64 -16.22 22.54
N LEU A 163 -13.36 -17.29 22.93
CA LEU A 163 -14.79 -17.48 22.65
C LEU A 163 -15.65 -17.41 23.92
N ALA A 164 -15.01 -17.36 25.09
CA ALA A 164 -15.70 -17.42 26.38
C ALA A 164 -16.57 -16.19 26.58
N LEU A 165 -17.83 -16.42 26.96
CA LEU A 165 -18.81 -15.36 27.11
C LEU A 165 -18.92 -14.92 28.57
N ASN A 166 -18.98 -13.62 28.76
CA ASN A 166 -19.40 -12.96 29.98
C ASN A 166 -20.27 -11.74 29.58
N PRO A 167 -21.03 -11.13 30.51
CA PRO A 167 -21.94 -10.06 30.15
C PRO A 167 -21.34 -8.88 29.36
N PRO A 168 -20.16 -8.31 29.72
CA PRO A 168 -19.58 -7.20 28.96
C PRO A 168 -19.10 -7.65 27.58
N ARG A 169 -18.44 -8.80 27.49
CA ARG A 169 -17.89 -9.29 26.22
C ARG A 169 -18.96 -9.74 25.24
N PHE A 170 -20.01 -10.40 25.72
CA PHE A 170 -21.14 -10.78 24.88
C PHE A 170 -21.83 -9.55 24.27
N THR A 171 -21.89 -8.46 25.02
CA THR A 171 -22.48 -7.18 24.56
C THR A 171 -21.67 -6.52 23.44
N CYS A 172 -20.34 -6.68 23.45
CA CYS A 172 -19.41 -6.04 22.51
C CYS A 172 -19.05 -6.93 21.31
N ASP A 173 -18.77 -8.21 21.54
CA ASP A 173 -18.15 -9.12 20.56
C ASP A 173 -19.04 -10.31 20.18
N GLY A 174 -20.27 -10.41 20.72
CA GLY A 174 -21.13 -11.60 20.60
C GLY A 174 -21.28 -12.11 19.17
N THR A 175 -21.53 -11.21 18.21
CA THR A 175 -21.65 -11.53 16.78
C THR A 175 -20.36 -12.09 16.19
N LEU A 176 -19.20 -11.55 16.56
CA LEU A 176 -17.90 -12.03 16.06
C LEU A 176 -17.58 -13.42 16.64
N ILE A 177 -17.96 -13.65 17.90
CA ILE A 177 -17.80 -14.94 18.57
C ILE A 177 -18.73 -16.00 17.94
N GLU A 178 -19.97 -15.64 17.60
CA GLU A 178 -20.89 -16.52 16.84
C GLU A 178 -20.26 -16.94 15.50
N MET A 179 -19.67 -16.01 14.75
CA MET A 179 -18.95 -16.33 13.51
C MET A 179 -17.75 -17.24 13.76
N ALA A 180 -16.94 -16.96 14.78
CA ALA A 180 -15.74 -17.74 15.09
C ALA A 180 -16.08 -19.17 15.55
N VAL A 181 -17.17 -19.35 16.31
CA VAL A 181 -17.67 -20.67 16.71
C VAL A 181 -18.19 -21.44 15.50
N HIS A 182 -18.92 -20.80 14.59
CA HIS A 182 -19.36 -21.44 13.35
C HIS A 182 -18.17 -21.83 12.48
N MET A 183 -17.16 -20.96 12.37
CA MET A 183 -15.90 -21.28 11.69
C MET A 183 -15.19 -22.47 12.34
N ALA A 184 -15.08 -22.51 13.66
CA ALA A 184 -14.47 -23.63 14.38
C ALA A 184 -15.21 -24.95 14.11
N ALA A 185 -16.54 -24.95 14.17
CA ALA A 185 -17.36 -26.13 13.89
C ALA A 185 -17.15 -26.62 12.44
N VAL A 186 -17.14 -25.72 11.46
CA VAL A 186 -16.87 -26.05 10.05
C VAL A 186 -15.46 -26.60 9.86
N LEU A 187 -14.44 -26.00 10.48
CA LEU A 187 -13.05 -26.47 10.35
C LEU A 187 -12.80 -27.83 11.02
N LEU A 188 -13.42 -28.10 12.16
CA LEU A 188 -13.27 -29.35 12.93
C LEU A 188 -14.03 -30.53 12.30
N CYS A 189 -15.18 -30.26 11.68
CA CYS A 189 -16.09 -31.30 11.19
C CYS A 189 -16.08 -31.43 9.67
N GLY A 190 -15.79 -30.36 8.94
CA GLY A 190 -15.76 -30.36 7.48
C GLY A 190 -14.66 -31.26 6.92
N GLN A 191 -14.91 -31.92 5.80
CA GLN A 191 -13.95 -32.82 5.15
C GLN A 191 -13.39 -32.25 3.84
N ASN A 192 -13.83 -31.05 3.45
CA ASN A 192 -13.43 -30.40 2.21
C ASN A 192 -11.95 -29.96 2.26
N PRO A 193 -11.08 -30.38 1.32
CA PRO A 193 -9.68 -29.98 1.26
C PRO A 193 -9.45 -28.47 1.20
N ILE A 194 -10.42 -27.70 0.68
CA ILE A 194 -10.31 -26.23 0.64
C ILE A 194 -10.16 -25.60 2.04
N LEU A 195 -10.61 -26.31 3.08
CA LEU A 195 -10.54 -25.89 4.47
C LEU A 195 -9.14 -26.07 5.06
N GLU A 196 -8.27 -26.87 4.44
CA GLU A 196 -6.98 -27.26 5.02
C GLU A 196 -6.08 -26.07 5.41
N PRO A 197 -5.88 -25.03 4.56
CA PRO A 197 -5.10 -23.86 4.98
C PRO A 197 -5.69 -23.11 6.17
N LEU A 198 -7.03 -22.97 6.23
CA LEU A 198 -7.71 -22.31 7.33
C LEU A 198 -7.70 -23.17 8.60
N ARG A 199 -7.77 -24.50 8.46
CA ARG A 199 -7.64 -25.47 9.55
C ARG A 199 -6.24 -25.40 10.16
N ASN A 200 -5.20 -25.30 9.32
CA ASN A 200 -3.83 -25.14 9.77
C ASN A 200 -3.65 -23.81 10.52
N LEU A 201 -4.23 -22.71 10.05
CA LEU A 201 -4.22 -21.44 10.79
C LEU A 201 -4.94 -21.51 12.14
N ALA A 202 -6.02 -22.30 12.26
CA ALA A 202 -6.80 -22.41 13.49
C ALA A 202 -6.24 -23.37 14.52
N PHE A 203 -5.71 -24.53 14.08
CA PHE A 203 -5.38 -25.64 14.98
C PHE A 203 -3.91 -26.10 14.88
N ASN A 204 -3.17 -25.66 13.87
CA ASN A 204 -1.73 -25.92 13.75
C ASN A 204 -0.93 -24.70 13.22
N PRO A 205 -0.97 -23.53 13.90
CA PRO A 205 -0.35 -22.30 13.40
C PRO A 205 1.15 -22.45 13.14
N SER A 206 1.83 -23.34 13.86
CA SER A 206 3.27 -23.60 13.69
C SER A 206 3.66 -23.96 12.24
N SER A 207 2.79 -24.67 11.52
CA SER A 207 3.00 -25.08 10.12
C SER A 207 2.88 -23.92 9.12
N MET A 208 2.24 -22.82 9.50
CA MET A 208 1.90 -21.69 8.62
C MET A 208 2.90 -20.51 8.72
N GLN A 209 4.01 -20.64 9.45
CA GLN A 209 4.96 -19.54 9.69
C GLN A 209 5.58 -18.93 8.42
N ARG A 210 5.68 -19.71 7.34
CA ARG A 210 6.22 -19.27 6.04
C ARG A 210 5.16 -19.22 4.93
N ALA A 211 3.88 -19.30 5.30
CA ALA A 211 2.78 -19.31 4.35
C ALA A 211 2.60 -17.94 3.68
N PHE A 212 2.22 -17.94 2.40
CA PHE A 212 1.64 -16.77 1.75
C PHE A 212 0.16 -16.72 2.10
N LEU A 213 -0.19 -15.91 3.12
CA LEU A 213 -1.57 -15.86 3.57
C LEU A 213 -2.50 -15.23 2.53
N PRO A 214 -3.75 -15.71 2.41
CA PRO A 214 -4.72 -15.13 1.51
C PRO A 214 -4.98 -13.65 1.81
N THR A 215 -5.33 -12.90 0.79
CA THR A 215 -5.69 -11.47 0.86
C THR A 215 -4.59 -10.58 1.45
N MET A 216 -3.34 -11.04 1.45
CA MET A 216 -2.18 -10.18 1.71
C MET A 216 -1.74 -9.47 0.42
N PRO A 217 -1.18 -8.24 0.54
CA PRO A 217 -0.55 -7.53 -0.57
C PRO A 217 0.49 -8.40 -1.29
N GLU A 218 0.53 -8.29 -2.60
CA GLU A 218 1.56 -8.90 -3.45
C GLU A 218 2.23 -7.80 -4.28
N ASP A 219 3.54 -7.91 -4.47
CA ASP A 219 4.23 -7.07 -5.45
C ASP A 219 3.81 -7.54 -6.86
N LEU A 220 2.86 -6.83 -7.46
CA LEU A 220 2.30 -7.16 -8.78
C LEU A 220 3.18 -6.69 -9.94
N THR A 221 4.35 -6.09 -9.66
CA THR A 221 5.20 -5.56 -10.72
C THR A 221 5.70 -6.61 -11.71
N ASP A 222 5.81 -7.89 -11.30
CA ASP A 222 6.13 -9.00 -12.20
C ASP A 222 4.93 -9.49 -13.03
N GLN A 223 3.70 -9.29 -12.54
CA GLN A 223 2.46 -9.68 -13.25
C GLN A 223 2.03 -8.63 -14.29
N ALA A 224 2.28 -7.34 -14.03
CA ALA A 224 1.99 -6.25 -14.97
C ALA A 224 2.71 -6.40 -16.32
N ILE A 225 3.89 -7.05 -16.31
CA ILE A 225 4.70 -7.35 -17.50
C ILE A 225 4.08 -8.46 -18.36
N LYS A 226 3.24 -9.32 -17.78
CA LYS A 226 2.62 -10.48 -18.48
C LYS A 226 1.25 -10.17 -19.10
N TRP A 227 0.75 -8.94 -19.02
CA TRP A 227 -0.50 -8.55 -19.68
C TRP A 227 -0.39 -8.70 -21.21
N GLU A 228 -1.48 -9.15 -21.86
CA GLU A 228 -1.55 -9.58 -23.27
C GLU A 228 -1.23 -8.50 -24.33
N GLY A 229 -0.84 -7.28 -23.93
CA GLY A 229 -0.27 -6.25 -24.82
C GLY A 229 1.24 -6.01 -24.64
N MET A 230 1.87 -6.61 -23.63
CA MET A 230 3.30 -6.49 -23.30
C MET A 230 4.07 -7.82 -23.45
N THR A 231 3.39 -8.90 -23.85
CA THR A 231 4.00 -10.23 -24.05
C THR A 231 5.05 -10.29 -25.16
N GLN A 232 5.13 -9.27 -26.01
CA GLN A 232 6.17 -9.09 -27.04
C GLN A 232 7.28 -8.10 -26.63
N LEU A 233 7.26 -7.60 -25.39
CA LEU A 233 8.22 -6.62 -24.88
C LEU A 233 9.15 -7.27 -23.84
N HIS A 234 10.45 -7.13 -24.05
CA HIS A 234 11.50 -7.56 -23.16
C HIS A 234 12.02 -6.36 -22.36
N TRP A 235 12.13 -6.51 -21.04
CA TRP A 235 12.51 -5.42 -20.15
C TRP A 235 14.01 -5.37 -19.92
N TYR A 236 14.53 -4.15 -20.00
CA TYR A 236 15.91 -3.79 -19.75
C TYR A 236 15.96 -2.66 -18.72
N THR A 237 17.12 -2.44 -18.11
CA THR A 237 17.40 -1.28 -17.27
C THR A 237 18.50 -0.46 -17.92
N CYS A 238 18.31 0.85 -17.99
CA CYS A 238 19.42 1.76 -18.29
C CYS A 238 20.48 1.72 -17.17
N ALA A 239 21.66 2.30 -17.43
CA ALA A 239 22.75 2.36 -16.46
C ALA A 239 22.32 2.98 -15.09
N ASN A 240 21.29 3.84 -15.09
CA ASN A 240 20.74 4.47 -13.88
C ASN A 240 19.55 3.71 -13.26
N GLY A 241 19.29 2.47 -13.67
CA GLY A 241 18.26 1.60 -13.08
C GLY A 241 16.82 1.84 -13.57
N HIS A 242 16.57 2.80 -14.46
CA HIS A 242 15.23 3.03 -15.02
C HIS A 242 14.82 1.93 -16.01
N PRO A 243 13.60 1.40 -15.92
CA PRO A 243 13.12 0.34 -16.79
C PRO A 243 12.86 0.85 -18.21
N CYS A 244 13.30 0.08 -19.20
CA CYS A 244 13.16 0.34 -20.64
C CYS A 244 12.61 -0.93 -21.30
N THR A 245 11.82 -0.78 -22.36
CA THR A 245 11.27 -1.92 -23.11
C THR A 245 11.93 -2.07 -24.48
N ILE A 246 12.15 -3.31 -24.89
CA ILE A 246 12.60 -3.71 -26.23
C ILE A 246 11.55 -4.63 -26.84
N GLY A 247 11.00 -4.29 -27.99
CA GLY A 247 10.06 -5.17 -28.71
C GLY A 247 10.71 -6.24 -29.57
N GLU A 248 9.89 -6.92 -30.38
CA GLU A 248 10.31 -7.86 -31.42
C GLU A 248 11.11 -9.07 -30.89
N CYS A 249 12.37 -9.22 -31.32
CA CYS A 249 13.25 -10.34 -30.97
C CYS A 249 13.79 -10.29 -29.53
N GLY A 250 13.45 -9.25 -28.77
CA GLY A 250 13.82 -9.10 -27.37
C GLY A 250 15.27 -8.72 -27.10
N ARG A 251 16.00 -8.30 -28.13
CA ARG A 251 17.39 -7.87 -28.03
C ARG A 251 17.60 -6.50 -28.68
N PRO A 252 18.52 -5.67 -28.19
CA PRO A 252 18.70 -4.32 -28.68
C PRO A 252 19.28 -4.29 -30.10
N MET A 253 18.61 -3.59 -31.01
CA MET A 253 19.04 -3.41 -32.41
C MET A 253 19.20 -1.94 -32.82
N GLN A 254 18.78 -1.02 -31.97
CA GLN A 254 18.90 0.41 -32.15
C GLN A 254 19.36 1.06 -30.85
N VAL A 255 20.15 2.13 -30.96
CA VAL A 255 20.53 3.00 -29.83
C VAL A 255 19.51 4.14 -29.70
N SER A 256 19.10 4.42 -28.47
CA SER A 256 18.18 5.51 -28.11
C SER A 256 18.58 6.12 -26.77
N ARG A 257 17.75 7.01 -26.23
CA ARG A 257 17.97 7.64 -24.91
C ARG A 257 16.84 7.29 -23.95
N CYS A 258 17.20 7.02 -22.70
CA CYS A 258 16.26 6.76 -21.64
C CYS A 258 15.36 7.97 -21.42
N ILE A 259 14.04 7.77 -21.41
CA ILE A 259 13.08 8.85 -21.21
C ILE A 259 13.15 9.49 -19.81
N GLU A 260 13.72 8.78 -18.82
CA GLU A 260 13.74 9.22 -17.41
C GLU A 260 15.04 9.91 -16.99
N CYS A 261 16.18 9.48 -17.55
CA CYS A 261 17.52 10.00 -17.21
C CYS A 261 18.37 10.39 -18.42
N ASN A 262 17.86 10.22 -19.64
CA ASN A 262 18.54 10.53 -20.89
C ASN A 262 19.86 9.75 -21.14
N ALA A 263 20.18 8.75 -20.30
CA ALA A 263 21.30 7.83 -20.52
C ALA A 263 21.10 7.07 -21.83
N GLU A 264 22.20 6.71 -22.51
CA GLU A 264 22.12 5.87 -23.69
C GLU A 264 21.55 4.50 -23.33
N ILE A 265 20.57 4.06 -24.12
CA ILE A 265 19.89 2.78 -23.98
C ILE A 265 19.85 2.07 -25.32
N GLY A 266 19.60 0.77 -25.31
CA GLY A 266 19.57 -0.01 -26.53
C GLY A 266 20.93 -0.62 -26.86
N GLY A 267 21.22 -0.73 -28.15
CA GLY A 267 22.42 -1.40 -28.64
C GLY A 267 22.32 -1.79 -30.11
N LEU A 268 23.39 -2.38 -30.65
CA LEU A 268 23.50 -2.72 -32.07
C LEU A 268 23.79 -4.21 -32.23
N ASN A 269 23.28 -4.84 -33.29
CA ASN A 269 23.52 -6.25 -33.61
C ASN A 269 23.19 -7.21 -32.46
N HIS A 270 22.07 -6.98 -31.77
CA HIS A 270 21.62 -7.76 -30.61
C HIS A 270 22.58 -7.71 -29.41
N LYS A 271 23.52 -6.77 -29.37
CA LYS A 271 24.40 -6.51 -28.23
C LYS A 271 23.98 -5.21 -27.54
N SER A 272 23.72 -5.29 -26.25
CA SER A 272 23.47 -4.12 -25.41
C SER A 272 24.67 -3.19 -25.34
N LEU A 273 24.39 -1.89 -25.23
CA LEU A 273 25.34 -0.92 -24.71
C LEU A 273 25.70 -1.23 -23.25
N GLU A 274 26.85 -0.75 -22.82
CA GLU A 274 27.33 -0.90 -21.45
C GLU A 274 26.35 -0.25 -20.45
N GLY A 275 26.07 -0.93 -19.34
CA GLY A 275 25.04 -0.52 -18.37
C GLY A 275 23.59 -0.73 -18.82
N PHE A 276 23.32 -1.09 -20.08
CA PHE A 276 21.97 -1.41 -20.56
C PHE A 276 21.67 -2.92 -20.50
N GLN A 277 21.28 -3.39 -19.33
CA GLN A 277 21.18 -4.83 -19.07
C GLN A 277 19.74 -5.33 -19.09
N PRO A 278 19.49 -6.59 -19.51
CA PRO A 278 18.19 -7.22 -19.30
C PRO A 278 17.84 -7.14 -17.81
N LEU A 279 16.59 -6.80 -17.48
CA LEU A 279 16.13 -6.73 -16.11
C LEU A 279 16.19 -8.15 -15.49
N GLN A 280 17.30 -8.47 -14.79
CA GLN A 280 17.62 -9.87 -14.48
C GLN A 280 16.78 -10.48 -13.34
N GLN A 281 16.13 -9.69 -12.50
CA GLN A 281 15.06 -10.09 -11.59
C GLN A 281 14.71 -8.86 -10.76
N ARG A 282 13.47 -8.39 -10.83
CA ARG A 282 12.98 -7.48 -9.78
C ARG A 282 12.95 -8.27 -8.48
N THR A 283 13.50 -7.70 -7.40
CA THR A 283 13.40 -8.31 -6.07
C THR A 283 11.93 -8.28 -5.66
N ASP A 284 11.26 -9.41 -5.82
CA ASP A 284 9.90 -9.63 -5.36
C ASP A 284 9.77 -9.29 -3.87
N ARG A 285 9.08 -8.20 -3.57
CA ARG A 285 8.91 -7.71 -2.19
C ARG A 285 7.80 -8.41 -1.42
N THR A 286 7.13 -9.40 -2.03
CA THR A 286 6.00 -10.06 -1.39
C THR A 286 6.44 -10.77 -0.12
N GLN A 287 5.73 -10.47 0.97
CA GLN A 287 6.04 -11.00 2.29
C GLN A 287 5.13 -12.19 2.62
N THR A 288 5.70 -13.17 3.30
CA THR A 288 4.96 -14.26 3.96
C THR A 288 4.39 -13.79 5.29
N GLY A 289 3.36 -14.48 5.79
CA GLY A 289 2.67 -14.14 7.04
C GLY A 289 1.61 -13.06 6.89
N HIS A 290 1.16 -12.49 8.01
CA HIS A 290 0.14 -11.44 8.06
C HIS A 290 0.80 -10.07 8.14
N VAL A 291 0.55 -9.21 7.15
CA VAL A 291 1.28 -7.94 6.94
C VAL A 291 0.34 -6.72 6.82
N LEU A 292 -0.87 -6.80 7.38
CA LEU A 292 -1.84 -5.70 7.26
C LEU A 292 -1.61 -4.55 8.25
N GLY A 293 -0.80 -4.76 9.29
CA GLY A 293 -0.58 -3.81 10.39
C GLY A 293 -1.86 -3.48 11.16
N ASP A 294 -1.92 -2.31 11.80
CA ASP A 294 -3.07 -1.88 12.61
C ASP A 294 -4.37 -1.76 11.78
N PRO A 295 -5.51 -2.33 12.24
CA PRO A 295 -6.78 -2.28 11.51
C PRO A 295 -7.35 -0.86 11.33
N ARG A 296 -6.96 0.12 12.16
CA ARG A 296 -7.38 1.53 12.03
C ARG A 296 -6.83 2.17 10.76
N ASN A 297 -5.68 1.71 10.27
CA ASN A 297 -5.03 2.27 9.09
C ASN A 297 -5.63 1.74 7.78
N ARG A 298 -6.61 0.84 7.84
CA ARG A 298 -7.28 0.23 6.67
C ARG A 298 -8.44 1.04 6.11
N ASP A 299 -8.67 2.27 6.58
CA ASP A 299 -9.78 3.12 6.12
C ASP A 299 -9.55 3.80 4.76
N ALA A 300 -8.34 3.76 4.21
CA ALA A 300 -7.96 4.72 3.17
C ALA A 300 -8.35 4.34 1.73
N LEU A 301 -8.31 3.07 1.33
CA LEU A 301 -8.37 2.67 -0.09
C LEU A 301 -8.99 1.27 -0.24
N GLY A 302 -9.74 1.05 -1.33
CA GLY A 302 -10.54 -0.14 -1.57
C GLY A 302 -9.79 -1.46 -1.30
N VAL A 303 -10.49 -2.43 -0.69
CA VAL A 303 -9.92 -3.74 -0.35
C VAL A 303 -10.07 -4.68 -1.53
N SER A 304 -9.19 -4.59 -2.52
CA SER A 304 -9.10 -5.58 -3.60
C SER A 304 -7.66 -6.03 -3.72
N GLU A 305 -7.47 -7.34 -3.76
CA GLU A 305 -6.16 -7.96 -3.93
C GLU A 305 -6.20 -8.79 -5.21
N ARG A 306 -5.22 -8.59 -6.09
CA ARG A 306 -5.12 -9.31 -7.37
C ARG A 306 -6.42 -9.19 -8.19
N ALA A 307 -7.02 -10.32 -8.56
CA ALA A 307 -8.26 -10.40 -9.34
C ALA A 307 -9.53 -10.54 -8.48
N LEU A 308 -9.40 -10.49 -7.14
CA LEU A 308 -10.54 -10.66 -6.24
C LEU A 308 -11.38 -9.38 -6.18
N SER A 309 -12.69 -9.53 -6.31
CA SER A 309 -13.61 -8.42 -6.05
C SER A 309 -13.54 -7.99 -4.59
N PRO A 310 -13.91 -6.73 -4.25
CA PRO A 310 -13.82 -6.27 -2.88
C PRO A 310 -14.61 -7.11 -1.86
N VAL A 311 -15.83 -7.52 -2.22
CA VAL A 311 -16.65 -8.39 -1.37
C VAL A 311 -15.99 -9.75 -1.17
N VAL A 312 -15.50 -10.38 -2.23
CA VAL A 312 -14.84 -11.69 -2.13
C VAL A 312 -13.57 -11.59 -1.29
N CYS A 313 -12.76 -10.56 -1.49
CA CYS A 313 -11.56 -10.31 -0.69
C CYS A 313 -11.91 -10.12 0.79
N LEU A 314 -12.96 -9.35 1.12
CA LEU A 314 -13.40 -9.12 2.50
C LEU A 314 -13.92 -10.40 3.16
N VAL A 315 -14.69 -11.22 2.44
CA VAL A 315 -15.19 -12.50 2.95
C VAL A 315 -14.02 -13.44 3.25
N ILE A 316 -13.10 -13.65 2.29
CA ILE A 316 -11.93 -14.53 2.48
C ILE A 316 -11.07 -14.02 3.65
N ARG A 317 -10.86 -12.70 3.73
CA ARG A 317 -10.09 -12.08 4.81
C ARG A 317 -10.76 -12.28 6.19
N LEU A 318 -12.08 -12.14 6.27
CA LEU A 318 -12.84 -12.39 7.50
C LEU A 318 -12.75 -13.87 7.92
N LEU A 319 -12.85 -14.82 6.98
CA LEU A 319 -12.67 -16.25 7.26
C LEU A 319 -11.25 -16.56 7.76
N MET A 320 -10.24 -15.96 7.14
CA MET A 320 -8.84 -16.08 7.56
C MET A 320 -8.63 -15.50 8.96
N HIS A 321 -9.11 -14.28 9.26
CA HIS A 321 -8.99 -13.71 10.60
C HIS A 321 -9.77 -14.49 11.66
N SER A 322 -10.91 -15.08 11.30
CA SER A 322 -11.66 -15.99 12.19
C SER A 322 -10.83 -17.24 12.51
N ALA A 323 -10.17 -17.84 11.51
CA ALA A 323 -9.25 -18.96 11.74
C ALA A 323 -8.03 -18.54 12.59
N MET A 324 -7.44 -17.38 12.33
CA MET A 324 -6.31 -16.87 13.12
C MET A 324 -6.69 -16.55 14.56
N LEU A 325 -7.92 -16.08 14.83
CA LEU A 325 -8.43 -15.90 16.20
C LEU A 325 -8.46 -17.23 16.96
N LEU A 326 -8.90 -18.31 16.31
CA LEU A 326 -8.86 -19.67 16.89
C LEU A 326 -7.41 -20.11 17.13
N GLY A 327 -6.52 -19.86 16.17
CA GLY A 327 -5.09 -20.12 16.29
C GLY A 327 -4.43 -19.36 17.44
N ALA A 328 -4.82 -18.10 17.68
CA ALA A 328 -4.30 -17.25 18.75
C ALA A 328 -4.62 -17.82 20.14
N THR A 329 -5.69 -18.61 20.19
CA THR A 329 -6.16 -19.26 21.41
C THR A 329 -5.42 -20.56 21.67
N LYS A 330 -5.13 -21.33 20.60
CA LYS A 330 -4.50 -22.64 20.69
C LYS A 330 -2.98 -22.56 20.82
N ASP A 331 -2.33 -21.70 20.03
CA ASP A 331 -0.88 -21.49 20.00
C ASP A 331 -0.54 -20.01 19.68
N PRO A 332 -0.61 -19.12 20.69
CA PRO A 332 -0.33 -17.69 20.51
C PRO A 332 1.13 -17.43 20.10
N GLN A 333 2.07 -18.30 20.48
CA GLN A 333 3.49 -18.09 20.21
C GLN A 333 3.82 -18.28 18.73
N SER A 334 3.35 -19.36 18.13
CA SER A 334 3.51 -19.57 16.68
C SER A 334 2.77 -18.51 15.88
N LEU A 335 1.57 -18.11 16.32
CA LEU A 335 0.80 -17.09 15.62
C LEU A 335 1.48 -15.71 15.66
N ASN A 336 2.12 -15.33 16.77
CA ASN A 336 2.86 -14.06 16.85
C ASN A 336 4.07 -14.02 15.90
N ARG A 337 4.61 -15.17 15.49
CA ARG A 337 5.66 -15.27 14.44
C ARG A 337 5.11 -15.11 13.02
N ILE A 338 3.81 -15.35 12.83
CA ILE A 338 3.12 -15.14 11.55
C ILE A 338 2.79 -13.65 11.34
N VAL A 339 2.48 -12.91 12.41
CA VAL A 339 2.07 -11.50 12.34
C VAL A 339 3.28 -10.57 12.24
N LYS A 340 3.22 -9.62 11.32
CA LYS A 340 4.28 -8.63 11.06
C LYS A 340 3.65 -7.22 10.96
N PRO A 341 4.08 -6.27 11.81
CA PRO A 341 4.98 -6.44 12.95
C PRO A 341 4.34 -7.29 14.08
N PRO A 342 5.15 -7.89 14.98
CA PRO A 342 4.63 -8.66 16.12
C PRO A 342 3.73 -7.81 17.01
N VAL A 343 2.70 -8.44 17.59
CA VAL A 343 1.69 -7.76 18.42
C VAL A 343 1.66 -8.34 19.83
N PRO A 344 1.39 -7.51 20.86
CA PRO A 344 1.38 -7.97 22.25
C PRO A 344 0.18 -8.88 22.56
N ASP A 345 -0.99 -8.60 21.99
CA ASP A 345 -2.21 -9.39 22.17
C ASP A 345 -2.83 -9.76 20.82
N PRO A 346 -2.52 -10.96 20.29
CA PRO A 346 -3.09 -11.45 19.04
C PRO A 346 -4.61 -11.60 19.08
N VAL A 347 -5.23 -11.92 20.23
CA VAL A 347 -6.68 -12.15 20.32
C VAL A 347 -7.43 -10.84 20.09
N SER A 348 -7.09 -9.79 20.83
CA SER A 348 -7.70 -8.47 20.63
C SER A 348 -7.39 -7.90 19.24
N PHE A 349 -6.18 -8.16 18.72
CA PHE A 349 -5.80 -7.76 17.37
C PHE A 349 -6.70 -8.38 16.29
N PHE A 350 -6.92 -9.70 16.31
CA PHE A 350 -7.78 -10.36 15.31
C PHE A 350 -9.25 -10.03 15.47
N LEU A 351 -9.76 -9.84 16.69
CA LEU A 351 -11.12 -9.34 16.91
C LEU A 351 -11.32 -7.95 16.29
N ALA A 352 -10.35 -7.03 16.46
CA ALA A 352 -10.40 -5.71 15.83
C ALA A 352 -10.35 -5.79 14.30
N HIS A 353 -9.57 -6.72 13.74
CA HIS A 353 -9.55 -6.98 12.30
C HIS A 353 -10.87 -7.54 11.78
N MET A 354 -11.47 -8.53 12.47
CA MET A 354 -12.78 -9.09 12.11
C MET A 354 -13.88 -8.03 12.17
N GLN A 355 -13.89 -7.19 13.20
CA GLN A 355 -14.83 -6.07 13.31
C GLN A 355 -14.68 -5.08 12.14
N LYS A 356 -13.43 -4.79 11.75
CA LYS A 356 -13.12 -3.93 10.61
C LYS A 356 -13.61 -4.54 9.30
N ASP A 357 -13.35 -5.83 9.08
CA ASP A 357 -13.79 -6.56 7.89
C ASP A 357 -15.32 -6.59 7.79
N LEU A 358 -16.02 -6.89 8.90
CA LEU A 358 -17.47 -6.88 8.94
C LEU A 358 -18.04 -5.48 8.64
N THR A 359 -17.46 -4.44 9.22
CA THR A 359 -17.86 -3.04 8.96
C THR A 359 -17.68 -2.67 7.48
N GLN A 360 -16.57 -3.09 6.86
CA GLN A 360 -16.33 -2.88 5.43
C GLN A 360 -17.29 -3.71 4.57
N LEU A 361 -17.60 -4.94 4.98
CA LEU A 361 -18.52 -5.83 4.27
C LEU A 361 -19.95 -5.29 4.29
N ILE A 362 -20.43 -4.74 5.42
CA ILE A 362 -21.75 -4.07 5.54
C ILE A 362 -21.87 -2.94 4.51
N LYS A 363 -20.83 -2.09 4.43
CA LYS A 363 -20.80 -0.97 3.47
C LYS A 363 -20.77 -1.42 2.02
N THR A 364 -20.02 -2.49 1.74
CA THR A 364 -19.80 -2.99 0.37
C THR A 364 -21.01 -3.76 -0.15
N LEU A 365 -21.67 -4.58 0.67
CA LEU A 365 -22.90 -5.28 0.27
C LEU A 365 -24.12 -4.36 0.24
N GLY A 366 -24.10 -3.24 0.98
CA GLY A 366 -25.26 -2.34 1.11
C GLY A 366 -26.45 -3.00 1.82
N LYS A 367 -26.18 -3.96 2.71
CA LYS A 367 -27.15 -4.72 3.50
C LYS A 367 -27.16 -4.23 4.96
N SER A 368 -28.15 -4.65 5.73
CA SER A 368 -28.18 -4.36 7.16
C SER A 368 -27.04 -5.08 7.90
N ALA A 369 -26.79 -4.67 9.14
CA ALA A 369 -25.82 -5.37 10.00
C ALA A 369 -26.17 -6.86 10.14
N ASP A 370 -27.42 -7.19 10.50
CA ASP A 370 -27.86 -8.58 10.68
C ASP A 370 -27.86 -9.37 9.36
N GLU A 371 -28.30 -8.77 8.25
CA GLU A 371 -28.26 -9.42 6.94
C GLU A 371 -26.82 -9.75 6.53
N THR A 372 -25.88 -8.82 6.77
CA THR A 372 -24.46 -9.05 6.45
C THR A 372 -23.89 -10.20 7.28
N VAL A 373 -24.23 -10.27 8.56
CA VAL A 373 -23.84 -11.38 9.41
C VAL A 373 -24.43 -12.69 8.89
N ASN A 374 -25.72 -12.70 8.52
CA ASN A 374 -26.36 -13.86 7.92
C ASN A 374 -25.65 -14.30 6.63
N VAL A 375 -25.19 -13.37 5.77
CA VAL A 375 -24.37 -13.71 4.59
C VAL A 375 -23.11 -14.49 4.99
N VAL A 376 -22.40 -14.06 6.04
CA VAL A 376 -21.22 -14.76 6.52
C VAL A 376 -21.57 -16.17 7.00
N HIS A 377 -22.67 -16.35 7.75
CA HIS A 377 -23.09 -17.68 8.16
C HIS A 377 -23.58 -18.56 6.99
N VAL A 378 -24.22 -18.00 5.96
CA VAL A 378 -24.56 -18.73 4.72
C VAL A 378 -23.29 -19.26 4.06
N ILE A 379 -22.27 -18.39 3.92
CA ILE A 379 -20.99 -18.77 3.30
C ILE A 379 -20.29 -19.84 4.13
N LEU A 380 -20.26 -19.71 5.46
CA LEU A 380 -19.74 -20.75 6.36
C LEU A 380 -20.49 -22.08 6.20
N GLY A 381 -21.82 -22.05 6.07
CA GLY A 381 -22.61 -23.25 5.79
C GLY A 381 -22.33 -23.85 4.40
N SER A 382 -22.02 -23.01 3.41
CA SER A 382 -21.68 -23.46 2.05
C SER A 382 -20.31 -24.14 1.96
N LEU A 383 -19.34 -23.74 2.80
CA LEU A 383 -18.02 -24.38 2.91
C LEU A 383 -18.10 -25.86 3.34
N PHE A 384 -19.21 -26.25 3.97
CA PHE A 384 -19.50 -27.61 4.36
C PHE A 384 -20.10 -28.46 3.22
N LYS A 385 -20.76 -27.86 2.22
CA LYS A 385 -21.43 -28.60 1.14
C LYS A 385 -20.42 -29.41 0.32
N ASP A 386 -20.81 -30.62 -0.07
CA ASP A 386 -19.94 -31.61 -0.70
C ASP A 386 -19.54 -31.22 -2.15
N PRO A 387 -18.24 -31.23 -2.53
CA PRO A 387 -17.77 -30.91 -3.88
C PRO A 387 -18.25 -31.85 -5.01
N HIS A 388 -18.92 -32.97 -4.72
CA HIS A 388 -19.35 -33.98 -5.71
C HIS A 388 -20.42 -33.54 -6.73
N GLN A 389 -20.79 -32.25 -6.80
CA GLN A 389 -21.63 -31.71 -7.87
C GLN A 389 -20.84 -31.20 -9.10
N HIS A 390 -19.49 -31.18 -9.08
CA HIS A 390 -18.67 -30.80 -10.25
C HIS A 390 -17.45 -31.72 -10.46
N PRO A 391 -17.60 -32.85 -11.18
CA PRO A 391 -16.56 -33.88 -11.33
C PRO A 391 -15.30 -33.49 -12.13
N ASN A 392 -15.25 -32.32 -12.78
CA ASN A 392 -14.22 -31.98 -13.77
C ASN A 392 -13.12 -30.99 -13.30
N GLN A 393 -12.93 -30.75 -11.99
CA GLN A 393 -11.99 -29.73 -11.49
C GLN A 393 -10.87 -30.22 -10.55
N TRP A 394 -10.54 -31.52 -10.52
CA TRP A 394 -9.45 -32.04 -9.66
C TRP A 394 -8.28 -32.55 -10.50
N PRO A 395 -7.04 -32.05 -10.27
CA PRO A 395 -6.33 -32.11 -8.98
C PRO A 395 -6.08 -30.75 -8.30
N VAL A 396 -6.03 -30.73 -6.96
CA VAL A 396 -5.76 -29.54 -6.14
C VAL A 396 -4.41 -28.94 -6.50
N GLY A 397 -4.40 -27.80 -7.17
CA GLY A 397 -3.18 -27.05 -7.55
C GLY A 397 -2.59 -26.19 -6.42
N PHE A 398 -2.82 -26.55 -5.15
CA PHE A 398 -2.29 -25.85 -3.97
C PHE A 398 -1.89 -26.83 -2.87
N ASP A 399 -0.92 -26.44 -2.04
CA ASP A 399 -0.54 -27.17 -0.84
C ASP A 399 -1.28 -26.62 0.40
N GLY A 400 -1.50 -27.46 1.42
CA GLY A 400 -2.22 -27.09 2.64
C GLY A 400 -1.56 -25.98 3.48
N THR A 401 -0.30 -25.61 3.20
CA THR A 401 0.42 -24.55 3.89
C THR A 401 0.54 -23.26 3.07
N LEU A 402 0.01 -23.24 1.85
CA LEU A 402 0.14 -22.12 0.89
C LEU A 402 1.61 -21.64 0.78
N SER A 403 2.50 -22.60 0.57
CA SER A 403 3.96 -22.40 0.57
C SER A 403 4.46 -21.46 -0.54
N THR A 404 3.67 -21.27 -1.59
CA THR A 404 3.99 -20.40 -2.73
C THR A 404 2.87 -19.41 -3.03
N LYS A 405 3.22 -18.29 -3.68
CA LYS A 405 2.25 -17.32 -4.22
C LYS A 405 1.22 -17.98 -5.14
N GLN A 406 1.68 -18.89 -6.00
CA GLN A 406 0.80 -19.59 -6.94
C GLN A 406 -0.20 -20.47 -6.19
N ALA A 407 0.25 -21.21 -5.16
CA ALA A 407 -0.65 -22.00 -4.31
C ALA A 407 -1.71 -21.12 -3.64
N ARG A 408 -1.33 -19.96 -3.08
CA ARG A 408 -2.27 -18.96 -2.53
C ARG A 408 -3.25 -18.47 -3.60
N ASN A 409 -2.77 -18.06 -4.78
CA ASN A 409 -3.61 -17.52 -5.84
C ASN A 409 -4.60 -18.56 -6.37
N THR A 410 -4.17 -19.81 -6.52
CA THR A 410 -5.03 -20.94 -6.88
C THR A 410 -6.09 -21.17 -5.81
N TRP A 411 -5.70 -21.21 -4.53
CA TRP A 411 -6.65 -21.38 -3.42
C TRP A 411 -7.70 -20.26 -3.38
N GLU A 412 -7.27 -19.00 -3.53
CA GLU A 412 -8.16 -17.83 -3.59
C GLU A 412 -9.15 -17.91 -4.76
N GLY A 413 -8.67 -18.31 -5.94
CA GLY A 413 -9.52 -18.49 -7.11
C GLY A 413 -10.56 -19.60 -6.92
N ILE A 414 -10.17 -20.72 -6.29
CA ILE A 414 -11.10 -21.83 -6.02
C ILE A 414 -12.17 -21.39 -5.02
N ILE A 415 -11.79 -20.85 -3.86
CA ILE A 415 -12.77 -20.44 -2.83
C ILE A 415 -13.71 -19.32 -3.33
N ALA A 416 -13.17 -18.38 -4.11
CA ALA A 416 -13.98 -17.34 -4.74
C ALA A 416 -15.05 -17.91 -5.66
N ASN A 417 -14.66 -18.78 -6.60
CA ASN A 417 -15.54 -19.24 -7.68
C ASN A 417 -16.49 -20.37 -7.27
N THR A 418 -16.10 -21.23 -6.32
CA THR A 418 -16.89 -22.41 -5.93
C THR A 418 -17.75 -22.17 -4.70
N VAL A 419 -17.40 -21.21 -3.83
CA VAL A 419 -18.08 -20.98 -2.56
C VAL A 419 -18.69 -19.58 -2.50
N VAL A 420 -17.87 -18.54 -2.63
CA VAL A 420 -18.33 -17.16 -2.33
C VAL A 420 -19.22 -16.59 -3.42
N ILE A 421 -18.78 -16.59 -4.69
CA ILE A 421 -19.52 -15.99 -5.81
C ILE A 421 -20.90 -16.65 -6.02
N PRO A 422 -21.05 -17.99 -5.99
CA PRO A 422 -22.37 -18.62 -6.13
C PRO A 422 -23.38 -18.17 -5.08
N GLU A 423 -22.99 -18.09 -3.81
CA GLU A 423 -23.86 -17.63 -2.73
C GLU A 423 -24.20 -16.13 -2.86
N LEU A 424 -23.28 -15.31 -3.38
CA LEU A 424 -23.53 -13.89 -3.65
C LEU A 424 -24.50 -13.63 -4.83
N LYS A 425 -24.57 -14.53 -5.81
CA LYS A 425 -25.48 -14.39 -6.97
C LYS A 425 -26.95 -14.50 -6.59
N CYS A 426 -27.29 -15.36 -5.63
CA CYS A 426 -28.67 -15.60 -5.18
C CYS A 426 -29.00 -14.90 -3.85
N LEU A 427 -28.18 -13.93 -3.45
CA LEU A 427 -28.14 -13.43 -2.08
C LEU A 427 -29.46 -12.82 -1.59
N ASP A 428 -30.12 -11.97 -2.38
CA ASP A 428 -31.36 -11.30 -1.94
C ASP A 428 -32.49 -12.31 -1.66
N ARG A 429 -32.62 -13.36 -2.48
CA ARG A 429 -33.60 -14.43 -2.27
C ARG A 429 -33.27 -15.25 -1.02
N THR A 430 -32.01 -15.66 -0.87
CA THR A 430 -31.56 -16.41 0.31
C THR A 430 -31.81 -15.62 1.60
N LEU A 431 -31.51 -14.32 1.61
CA LEU A 431 -31.76 -13.45 2.77
C LEU A 431 -33.24 -13.28 3.08
N GLN A 432 -34.11 -13.16 2.07
CA GLN A 432 -35.56 -13.10 2.28
C GLN A 432 -36.09 -14.37 2.95
N ASP A 433 -35.68 -15.54 2.46
CA ASP A 433 -36.09 -16.84 3.02
C ASP A 433 -35.57 -17.01 4.46
N LEU A 434 -34.32 -16.63 4.72
CA LEU A 434 -33.73 -16.69 6.06
C LEU A 434 -34.40 -15.73 7.03
N ASN A 435 -34.63 -14.48 6.63
CA ASN A 435 -35.32 -13.50 7.47
C ASN A 435 -36.73 -13.99 7.82
N ARG A 436 -37.41 -14.67 6.89
CA ARG A 436 -38.71 -15.31 7.17
C ARG A 436 -38.56 -16.39 8.24
N GLN A 437 -37.62 -17.32 8.08
CA GLN A 437 -37.37 -18.40 9.04
C GLN A 437 -37.05 -17.85 10.44
N ILE A 438 -36.13 -16.88 10.53
CA ILE A 438 -35.76 -16.21 11.77
C ILE A 438 -36.98 -15.53 12.40
N SER A 439 -37.74 -14.74 11.64
CA SER A 439 -38.91 -14.02 12.16
C SER A 439 -40.01 -14.93 12.72
N THR A 440 -40.12 -16.16 12.21
CA THR A 440 -41.10 -17.17 12.63
C THR A 440 -40.64 -18.05 13.78
N ASP A 441 -39.38 -17.94 14.23
CA ASP A 441 -38.89 -18.75 15.35
C ASP A 441 -39.67 -18.42 16.63
N GLU A 442 -40.20 -19.46 17.29
CA GLU A 442 -41.04 -19.38 18.49
C GLU A 442 -40.42 -18.55 19.63
N ARG A 443 -39.07 -18.49 19.70
CA ARG A 443 -38.33 -17.76 20.74
C ARG A 443 -38.36 -16.25 20.55
N ILE A 444 -38.41 -15.78 19.31
CA ILE A 444 -38.32 -14.34 18.98
C ILE A 444 -39.58 -13.77 18.34
N CYS A 445 -40.45 -14.60 17.79
CA CYS A 445 -41.69 -14.16 17.15
C CYS A 445 -42.64 -13.45 18.12
N SER A 446 -42.50 -13.70 19.43
CA SER A 446 -43.27 -13.03 20.49
C SER A 446 -42.70 -11.66 20.89
N SER A 447 -41.46 -11.32 20.50
CA SER A 447 -40.83 -10.05 20.83
C SER A 447 -41.49 -8.89 20.07
N PRO A 448 -41.99 -7.84 20.76
CA PRO A 448 -42.65 -6.72 20.09
C PRO A 448 -41.68 -5.95 19.17
N VAL A 449 -40.40 -5.85 19.54
CA VAL A 449 -39.38 -5.19 18.70
C VAL A 449 -39.15 -5.96 17.40
N VAL A 450 -39.11 -7.31 17.45
CA VAL A 450 -38.93 -8.15 16.26
C VAL A 450 -40.13 -8.00 15.31
N LYS A 451 -41.34 -7.99 15.86
CA LYS A 451 -42.58 -7.79 15.09
C LYS A 451 -42.65 -6.44 14.38
N ILE A 452 -42.14 -5.35 14.98
CA ILE A 452 -42.10 -4.05 14.27
C ILE A 452 -41.02 -3.99 13.19
N VAL A 453 -39.88 -4.67 13.39
CA VAL A 453 -38.75 -4.62 12.45
C VAL A 453 -39.03 -5.50 11.22
N TYR A 454 -39.43 -6.75 11.43
CA TYR A 454 -39.63 -7.74 10.36
C TYR A 454 -41.09 -7.93 9.94
N GLY A 455 -42.05 -7.53 10.77
CA GLY A 455 -43.48 -7.74 10.53
C GLY A 455 -44.25 -6.45 10.25
N ASP A 456 -45.59 -6.59 10.22
CA ASP A 456 -46.50 -5.46 10.12
C ASP A 456 -46.94 -4.99 11.51
N PRO A 457 -46.53 -3.79 11.96
CA PRO A 457 -46.84 -3.27 13.27
C PRO A 457 -48.34 -3.01 13.48
N THR A 458 -49.12 -2.83 12.40
CA THR A 458 -50.58 -2.61 12.49
C THR A 458 -51.34 -3.81 13.03
N THR A 459 -50.73 -5.00 13.01
CA THR A 459 -51.35 -6.24 13.50
C THR A 459 -51.47 -6.31 15.03
N PHE A 460 -50.74 -5.46 15.78
CA PHE A 460 -50.72 -5.50 17.24
C PHE A 460 -50.59 -4.15 17.95
N LEU A 461 -50.26 -3.07 17.25
CA LEU A 461 -50.26 -1.70 17.80
C LEU A 461 -51.56 -1.00 17.45
N SER A 462 -52.37 -0.68 18.45
CA SER A 462 -53.71 -0.10 18.28
C SER A 462 -53.72 1.42 18.09
N ARG A 463 -52.66 2.14 18.50
CA ARG A 463 -52.56 3.60 18.37
C ARG A 463 -52.02 4.08 17.01
N LEU A 464 -51.70 3.18 16.08
CA LEU A 464 -51.20 3.57 14.77
C LEU A 464 -52.32 4.10 13.88
N PRO A 465 -52.12 5.25 13.21
CA PRO A 465 -53.02 5.67 12.14
C PRO A 465 -53.07 4.61 11.03
N THR A 466 -54.27 4.17 10.62
CA THR A 466 -54.48 3.17 9.56
C THR A 466 -55.27 3.68 8.35
N ASP A 467 -55.91 4.84 8.47
CA ASP A 467 -56.89 5.35 7.48
C ASP A 467 -56.27 6.04 6.24
N SER A 468 -54.96 5.86 6.01
CA SER A 468 -54.23 6.56 4.94
C SER A 468 -53.31 5.62 4.17
N ALA A 469 -53.27 5.79 2.84
CA ALA A 469 -52.32 5.09 1.98
C ALA A 469 -50.84 5.34 2.36
N VAL A 470 -50.55 6.44 3.08
CA VAL A 470 -49.20 6.80 3.54
C VAL A 470 -48.86 6.18 4.90
N HIS A 471 -49.87 5.77 5.68
CA HIS A 471 -49.69 5.17 7.00
C HIS A 471 -49.76 3.64 6.92
N CYS A 472 -48.84 3.07 6.14
CA CYS A 472 -48.69 1.62 5.97
C CYS A 472 -47.25 1.16 6.26
N SER A 473 -47.11 -0.11 6.63
CA SER A 473 -45.81 -0.70 6.99
C SER A 473 -44.74 -0.53 5.91
N LYS A 474 -45.14 -0.62 4.63
CA LYS A 474 -44.22 -0.51 3.48
C LYS A 474 -43.65 0.91 3.34
N MET A 475 -44.46 1.95 3.56
CA MET A 475 -44.02 3.35 3.44
C MET A 475 -42.93 3.69 4.48
N TRP A 476 -43.08 3.17 5.69
CA TRP A 476 -42.16 3.38 6.81
C TRP A 476 -41.11 2.27 6.95
N SER A 477 -40.76 1.63 5.84
CA SER A 477 -39.66 0.67 5.78
C SER A 477 -38.33 1.37 5.52
N CYS A 478 -37.22 0.76 5.95
CA CYS A 478 -35.90 1.28 5.65
C CYS A 478 -35.52 1.03 4.19
N ARG A 479 -35.14 2.09 3.47
CA ARG A 479 -34.49 1.95 2.16
C ARG A 479 -32.99 1.70 2.32
N LYS A 480 -32.44 0.89 1.41
CA LYS A 480 -31.00 0.67 1.28
C LYS A 480 -30.34 2.02 0.93
N ARG A 481 -29.28 2.39 1.66
CA ARG A 481 -28.48 3.57 1.31
C ARG A 481 -27.56 3.15 0.16
N ILE A 482 -27.55 3.95 -0.91
CA ILE A 482 -26.63 3.73 -2.03
C ILE A 482 -25.24 4.18 -1.59
N SER A 483 -24.27 3.29 -1.67
CA SER A 483 -22.85 3.54 -1.43
C SER A 483 -22.07 3.28 -2.71
N LEU A 484 -20.90 3.91 -2.87
CA LEU A 484 -20.03 3.65 -4.03
C LEU A 484 -19.55 2.20 -4.03
N GLU A 485 -19.29 1.66 -2.84
CA GLU A 485 -18.82 0.29 -2.65
C GLU A 485 -19.88 -0.72 -3.12
N ASN A 486 -21.17 -0.44 -2.85
CA ASN A 486 -22.28 -1.25 -3.37
C ASN A 486 -22.41 -1.12 -4.89
N LEU A 487 -22.26 0.08 -5.45
CA LEU A 487 -22.23 0.25 -6.91
C LEU A 487 -21.08 -0.55 -7.54
N GLY A 488 -19.88 -0.49 -6.96
CA GLY A 488 -18.73 -1.27 -7.40
C GLY A 488 -19.01 -2.78 -7.36
N HIS A 489 -19.66 -3.26 -6.29
CA HIS A 489 -20.08 -4.65 -6.19
C HIS A 489 -21.10 -5.04 -7.27
N MET A 490 -22.13 -4.22 -7.51
CA MET A 490 -23.13 -4.49 -8.56
C MET A 490 -22.51 -4.52 -9.95
N VAL A 491 -21.65 -3.55 -10.27
CA VAL A 491 -20.90 -3.51 -11.54
C VAL A 491 -20.07 -4.78 -11.72
N GLN A 492 -19.43 -5.27 -10.65
CA GLN A 492 -18.68 -6.53 -10.71
C GLN A 492 -19.56 -7.76 -10.93
N GLN A 493 -20.76 -7.81 -10.34
CA GLN A 493 -21.69 -8.94 -10.53
C GLN A 493 -22.22 -9.02 -11.97
N TRP A 494 -22.34 -7.88 -12.65
CA TRP A 494 -22.93 -7.75 -13.99
C TRP A 494 -21.88 -7.76 -15.10
N ASP A 495 -20.74 -8.41 -14.86
CA ASP A 495 -19.62 -8.49 -15.79
C ASP A 495 -19.15 -7.13 -16.30
N GLY A 496 -19.11 -6.14 -15.39
CA GLY A 496 -18.84 -4.74 -15.72
C GLY A 496 -17.49 -4.47 -16.35
N LYS A 497 -16.54 -5.42 -16.31
CA LYS A 497 -15.28 -5.33 -17.04
C LYS A 497 -15.52 -5.23 -18.55
N ASP A 498 -16.52 -5.95 -19.05
CA ASP A 498 -16.85 -5.99 -20.47
C ASP A 498 -17.98 -5.02 -20.81
N ALA A 499 -19.00 -4.90 -19.93
CA ALA A 499 -20.15 -4.03 -20.18
C ALA A 499 -19.86 -2.53 -19.95
N VAL A 500 -19.16 -2.18 -18.86
CA VAL A 500 -18.88 -0.79 -18.45
C VAL A 500 -17.43 -0.63 -17.95
N PRO A 501 -16.43 -0.84 -18.82
CA PRO A 501 -15.02 -0.95 -18.45
C PRO A 501 -14.45 0.28 -17.72
N LEU A 502 -14.87 1.49 -18.13
CA LEU A 502 -14.37 2.73 -17.54
C LEU A 502 -14.98 2.96 -16.15
N LEU A 503 -16.26 2.68 -15.97
CA LEU A 503 -16.90 2.76 -14.66
C LEU A 503 -16.33 1.71 -13.70
N TRP A 504 -16.10 0.49 -14.20
CA TRP A 504 -15.45 -0.58 -13.45
C TRP A 504 -14.06 -0.17 -12.97
N LYS A 505 -13.18 0.31 -13.88
CA LYS A 505 -11.84 0.82 -13.53
C LYS A 505 -11.91 2.00 -12.56
N PHE A 506 -12.84 2.94 -12.78
CA PHE A 506 -13.07 4.09 -11.91
C PHE A 506 -13.39 3.67 -10.48
N LEU A 507 -14.35 2.77 -10.28
CA LEU A 507 -14.76 2.33 -8.94
C LEU A 507 -13.66 1.54 -8.22
N GLN A 508 -12.78 0.84 -8.95
CA GLN A 508 -11.63 0.15 -8.35
C GLN A 508 -10.57 1.11 -7.81
N LYS A 509 -10.33 2.22 -8.50
CA LYS A 509 -9.28 3.19 -8.17
C LYS A 509 -9.80 4.48 -7.54
N GLU A 510 -11.10 4.59 -7.29
CA GLU A 510 -11.77 5.82 -6.86
C GLU A 510 -11.12 6.44 -5.60
N GLY A 511 -10.76 5.61 -4.62
CA GLY A 511 -10.12 6.07 -3.39
C GLY A 511 -8.74 6.70 -3.61
N GLU A 512 -7.99 6.21 -4.59
CA GLU A 512 -6.69 6.78 -4.99
C GLU A 512 -6.91 8.00 -5.90
N LEU A 513 -7.84 7.88 -6.85
CA LEU A 513 -8.11 8.86 -7.89
C LEU A 513 -8.61 10.19 -7.33
N ARG A 514 -9.43 10.15 -6.27
CA ARG A 514 -9.89 11.37 -5.58
C ARG A 514 -8.76 12.20 -4.97
N LEU A 515 -7.57 11.62 -4.79
CA LEU A 515 -6.41 12.31 -4.23
C LEU A 515 -5.64 13.10 -5.30
N VAL A 516 -5.87 12.82 -6.59
CA VAL A 516 -5.28 13.54 -7.72
C VAL A 516 -5.65 15.03 -7.69
N LYS A 517 -6.80 15.39 -7.13
CA LYS A 517 -7.21 16.80 -6.95
C LYS A 517 -6.22 17.63 -6.10
N PHE A 518 -5.41 17.00 -5.26
CA PHE A 518 -4.41 17.66 -4.42
C PHE A 518 -3.04 17.80 -5.11
N LEU A 519 -2.87 17.25 -6.32
CA LEU A 519 -1.64 17.35 -7.10
C LEU A 519 -1.18 18.81 -7.32
N PRO A 520 -2.05 19.78 -7.66
CA PRO A 520 -1.64 21.18 -7.85
C PRO A 520 -1.03 21.79 -6.58
N ASP A 521 -1.62 21.54 -5.41
CA ASP A 521 -1.13 22.04 -4.12
C ASP A 521 0.23 21.44 -3.74
N ILE A 522 0.40 20.13 -3.97
CA ILE A 522 1.66 19.42 -3.72
C ILE A 522 2.76 19.95 -4.66
N LEU A 523 2.45 20.15 -5.94
CA LEU A 523 3.38 20.74 -6.91
C LEU A 523 3.73 22.19 -6.56
N ALA A 524 2.77 22.97 -6.06
CA ALA A 524 3.00 24.34 -5.61
C ALA A 524 3.96 24.38 -4.40
N LEU A 525 3.77 23.48 -3.43
CA LEU A 525 4.69 23.30 -2.31
C LEU A 525 6.09 22.96 -2.80
N GLN A 526 6.23 21.95 -3.65
CA GLN A 526 7.52 21.52 -4.18
C GLN A 526 8.25 22.62 -4.97
N ARG A 527 7.53 23.37 -5.82
CA ARG A 527 8.09 24.54 -6.53
C ARG A 527 8.59 25.60 -5.55
N GLY A 528 7.82 25.90 -4.50
CA GLY A 528 8.21 26.83 -3.45
C GLY A 528 9.48 26.38 -2.72
N LEU A 529 9.58 25.09 -2.40
CA LEU A 529 10.75 24.48 -1.77
C LEU A 529 11.97 24.50 -2.68
N VAL A 530 11.83 24.11 -3.94
CA VAL A 530 12.93 24.18 -4.92
C VAL A 530 13.43 25.61 -5.06
N LYS A 531 12.53 26.58 -5.27
CA LYS A 531 12.89 28.01 -5.36
C LYS A 531 13.65 28.50 -4.13
N ARG A 532 13.29 28.02 -2.93
CA ARG A 532 13.90 28.44 -1.67
C ARG A 532 15.26 27.78 -1.43
N PHE A 533 15.41 26.50 -1.76
CA PHE A 533 16.57 25.70 -1.34
C PHE A 533 17.58 25.39 -2.47
N GLN A 534 17.31 25.76 -3.73
CA GLN A 534 18.19 25.47 -4.89
C GLN A 534 19.65 25.94 -4.71
N ASN A 535 19.87 27.04 -3.98
CA ASN A 535 21.18 27.67 -3.82
C ASN A 535 21.74 27.57 -2.38
N VAL A 536 21.07 26.83 -1.49
CA VAL A 536 21.51 26.69 -0.09
C VAL A 536 22.44 25.49 0.03
N THR A 537 23.56 25.65 0.73
CA THR A 537 24.54 24.56 0.95
C THR A 537 24.09 23.58 2.04
N ASP A 538 23.48 24.09 3.12
CA ASP A 538 22.96 23.25 4.21
C ASP A 538 21.54 23.64 4.61
N VAL A 539 20.65 22.64 4.63
CA VAL A 539 19.29 22.80 5.16
C VAL A 539 19.34 22.68 6.67
N LYS A 540 19.05 23.79 7.37
CA LYS A 540 19.10 23.86 8.85
C LYS A 540 17.87 23.27 9.55
N CYS A 541 16.81 22.95 8.81
CA CYS A 541 15.58 22.43 9.41
C CYS A 541 15.69 20.92 9.68
N CYS A 542 15.51 20.51 10.93
CA CYS A 542 15.47 19.09 11.29
C CYS A 542 14.11 18.46 10.94
N THR A 543 13.00 19.11 11.35
CA THR A 543 11.63 18.59 11.17
C THR A 543 10.74 19.52 10.34
N MET A 544 9.62 18.99 9.83
CA MET A 544 8.60 19.79 9.14
C MET A 544 8.01 20.86 10.07
N GLN A 545 7.88 20.57 11.37
CA GLN A 545 7.43 21.53 12.37
C GLN A 545 8.41 22.68 12.55
N ASP A 546 9.72 22.41 12.55
CA ASP A 546 10.75 23.45 12.64
C ASP A 546 10.70 24.38 11.43
N PHE A 547 10.55 23.82 10.23
CA PHE A 547 10.38 24.58 8.99
C PHE A 547 9.17 25.54 9.03
N LEU A 548 8.05 25.10 9.60
CA LEU A 548 6.85 25.93 9.75
C LEU A 548 7.01 27.02 10.81
N ARG A 549 7.89 26.83 11.80
CA ARG A 549 8.20 27.80 12.86
C ARG A 549 9.22 28.87 12.44
N GLU A 550 9.96 28.65 11.36
CA GLU A 550 10.85 29.68 10.81
C GLU A 550 10.09 30.98 10.50
N SER A 551 10.81 32.11 10.47
CA SER A 551 10.27 33.46 10.32
C SER A 551 9.52 33.68 9.00
N HIS A 552 8.25 33.27 8.95
CA HIS A 552 7.30 33.51 7.86
C HIS A 552 6.25 34.54 8.28
N SER A 553 5.68 35.27 7.31
CA SER A 553 4.44 36.03 7.55
C SER A 553 3.30 35.06 7.92
N ASP A 554 2.33 35.50 8.73
CA ASP A 554 1.25 34.62 9.19
C ASP A 554 0.45 34.01 8.02
N VAL A 555 0.27 34.77 6.93
CA VAL A 555 -0.39 34.30 5.71
C VAL A 555 0.41 33.19 5.04
N MET A 556 1.73 33.37 4.88
CA MET A 556 2.61 32.36 4.27
C MET A 556 2.70 31.11 5.15
N ARG A 557 2.76 31.29 6.47
CA ARG A 557 2.78 30.17 7.43
C ARG A 557 1.52 29.32 7.32
N ASN A 558 0.34 29.96 7.28
CA ASN A 558 -0.94 29.26 7.14
C ASN A 558 -1.04 28.50 5.80
N LEU A 559 -0.57 29.12 4.70
CA LEU A 559 -0.53 28.47 3.38
C LEU A 559 0.39 27.24 3.39
N LEU A 560 1.63 27.39 3.87
CA LEU A 560 2.60 26.29 3.97
C LEU A 560 2.09 25.19 4.89
N GLN A 561 1.47 25.53 6.01
CA GLN A 561 0.88 24.55 6.92
C GLN A 561 -0.25 23.77 6.24
N SER A 562 -1.11 24.44 5.47
CA SER A 562 -2.16 23.78 4.68
C SER A 562 -1.58 22.81 3.64
N GLN A 563 -0.56 23.25 2.90
CA GLN A 563 0.11 22.44 1.87
C GLN A 563 0.86 21.23 2.46
N VAL A 564 1.59 21.42 3.56
CA VAL A 564 2.28 20.33 4.27
C VAL A 564 1.27 19.34 4.86
N THR A 565 0.18 19.83 5.45
CA THR A 565 -0.89 18.96 5.96
C THR A 565 -1.54 18.16 4.83
N THR A 566 -1.73 18.77 3.66
CA THR A 566 -2.23 18.10 2.46
C THR A 566 -1.27 17.02 1.99
N PHE A 567 0.04 17.33 1.87
CA PHE A 567 1.07 16.35 1.53
C PHE A 567 1.06 15.15 2.49
N LEU A 568 1.06 15.39 3.80
CA LEU A 568 1.02 14.34 4.82
C LEU A 568 -0.24 13.49 4.72
N SER A 569 -1.41 14.12 4.54
CA SER A 569 -2.68 13.41 4.40
C SER A 569 -2.70 12.50 3.17
N VAL A 570 -2.19 13.00 2.04
CA VAL A 570 -2.15 12.24 0.78
C VAL A 570 -1.11 11.12 0.87
N TRP A 571 0.08 11.40 1.41
CA TRP A 571 1.11 10.39 1.65
C TRP A 571 0.61 9.26 2.53
N ASN A 572 0.05 9.56 3.71
CA ASN A 572 -0.40 8.52 4.65
C ASN A 572 -1.49 7.64 4.06
N LYS A 573 -2.31 8.16 3.13
CA LYS A 573 -3.29 7.37 2.38
C LYS A 573 -2.65 6.51 1.29
N LEU A 574 -1.63 7.01 0.59
CA LEU A 574 -1.02 6.34 -0.57
C LEU A 574 0.25 5.54 -0.27
N ARG A 575 0.88 5.65 0.91
CA ARG A 575 2.20 5.06 1.20
C ARG A 575 2.29 3.56 0.90
N ARG A 576 1.25 2.79 1.19
CA ARG A 576 1.18 1.35 0.87
C ARG A 576 1.01 1.08 -0.63
N SER A 577 0.19 1.89 -1.30
CA SER A 577 0.04 1.84 -2.77
C SER A 577 1.33 2.26 -3.47
N LEU A 578 2.09 3.22 -2.93
CA LEU A 578 3.40 3.63 -3.41
C LEU A 578 4.44 2.53 -3.24
N GLU A 579 4.45 1.83 -2.10
CA GLU A 579 5.35 0.72 -1.85
C GLU A 579 5.13 -0.44 -2.86
N THR A 580 3.86 -0.72 -3.16
CA THR A 580 3.47 -1.89 -3.97
C THR A 580 3.40 -1.57 -5.47
N ASN A 581 2.65 -0.53 -5.81
CA ASN A 581 2.28 -0.16 -7.19
C ASN A 581 3.10 1.04 -7.71
N GLY A 582 3.92 1.66 -6.86
CA GLY A 582 4.76 2.79 -7.27
C GLY A 582 5.89 2.35 -8.19
N GLU A 583 6.12 3.16 -9.22
CA GLU A 583 7.21 2.95 -10.17
C GLU A 583 8.57 3.26 -9.54
N ILE A 584 8.63 4.33 -8.74
CA ILE A 584 9.79 4.69 -7.93
C ILE A 584 9.82 3.77 -6.72
N LYS A 585 10.80 2.86 -6.69
CA LYS A 585 10.96 1.91 -5.59
C LYS A 585 11.60 2.59 -4.38
N LEU A 586 10.79 2.81 -3.36
CA LEU A 586 11.21 3.38 -2.08
C LEU A 586 11.84 2.29 -1.18
N PRO A 587 12.85 2.62 -0.35
CA PRO A 587 13.26 1.75 0.75
C PRO A 587 12.07 1.38 1.65
N LYS A 588 12.06 0.16 2.21
CA LYS A 588 10.91 -0.37 2.99
C LYS A 588 10.57 0.54 4.17
N ASP A 589 11.60 0.95 4.89
CA ASP A 589 11.52 1.78 6.09
C ASP A 589 10.82 3.14 5.87
N TYR A 590 10.71 3.60 4.62
CA TYR A 590 10.09 4.90 4.31
C TYR A 590 8.56 4.83 4.31
N CYS A 591 8.00 3.64 4.09
CA CYS A 591 6.55 3.44 3.95
C CYS A 591 5.92 2.80 5.18
N ASP A 592 6.68 2.50 6.23
CA ASP A 592 6.24 1.72 7.41
C ASP A 592 5.32 2.53 8.35
N ASP A 593 5.66 3.79 8.60
CA ASP A 593 4.98 4.65 9.56
C ASP A 593 4.20 5.80 8.92
N ASP A 594 3.19 6.29 9.64
CA ASP A 594 2.49 7.51 9.26
C ASP A 594 3.42 8.72 9.48
N LEU A 595 3.55 9.54 8.45
CA LEU A 595 4.26 10.79 8.56
C LEU A 595 3.43 11.80 9.34
N THR A 596 4.12 12.55 10.19
CA THR A 596 3.55 13.63 11.00
C THR A 596 4.36 14.90 10.83
N LEU A 597 3.92 16.00 11.43
CA LEU A 597 4.71 17.24 11.46
C LEU A 597 6.08 17.08 12.17
N GLY A 598 6.24 16.05 13.00
CA GLY A 598 7.51 15.72 13.64
C GLY A 598 8.48 14.94 12.76
N SER A 599 8.04 14.49 11.57
CA SER A 599 8.89 13.74 10.64
C SER A 599 9.99 14.62 10.02
N PRO A 600 11.09 14.01 9.51
CA PRO A 600 12.21 14.74 8.91
C PRO A 600 11.76 15.66 7.78
N PHE A 601 12.27 16.90 7.77
CA PHE A 601 11.92 17.89 6.74
C PHE A 601 12.33 17.46 5.33
N GLU A 602 13.41 16.69 5.20
CA GLU A 602 13.95 16.23 3.92
C GLU A 602 12.92 15.47 3.06
N ILE A 603 11.93 14.84 3.69
CA ILE A 603 10.85 14.11 3.01
C ILE A 603 10.02 15.02 2.09
N LEU A 604 9.89 16.31 2.41
CA LEU A 604 9.17 17.30 1.58
C LEU A 604 10.00 17.77 0.38
N LEU A 605 11.33 17.64 0.43
CA LEU A 605 12.22 18.12 -0.61
C LEU A 605 12.20 17.14 -1.78
N PRO A 606 11.79 17.56 -2.99
CA PRO A 606 11.70 16.64 -4.12
C PRO A 606 13.09 16.30 -4.65
N ARG A 607 13.71 15.27 -4.10
CA ARG A 607 15.03 14.78 -4.51
C ARG A 607 14.90 13.42 -5.20
N ARG A 608 15.89 13.06 -6.01
CA ARG A 608 15.99 11.73 -6.64
C ARG A 608 16.79 10.73 -5.80
N ARG A 609 17.09 11.06 -4.54
CA ARG A 609 17.82 10.21 -3.58
C ARG A 609 17.41 10.52 -2.14
N GLY A 610 17.76 9.62 -1.24
CA GLY A 610 17.51 9.76 0.20
C GLY A 610 16.01 9.91 0.50
N LEU A 611 15.70 10.55 1.64
CA LEU A 611 14.33 10.75 2.10
C LEU A 611 13.48 11.60 1.13
N GLY A 612 14.10 12.45 0.32
CA GLY A 612 13.40 13.25 -0.68
C GLY A 612 12.78 12.44 -1.83
N LEU A 613 13.10 11.14 -1.94
CA LEU A 613 12.41 10.22 -2.85
C LEU A 613 10.91 10.13 -2.55
N CYS A 614 10.48 10.30 -1.30
CA CYS A 614 9.07 10.27 -0.91
C CYS A 614 8.25 11.33 -1.66
N ALA A 615 8.73 12.57 -1.67
CA ALA A 615 8.10 13.67 -2.40
C ALA A 615 8.01 13.41 -3.91
N THR A 616 9.07 12.87 -4.50
CA THR A 616 9.14 12.57 -5.94
C THR A 616 8.22 11.40 -6.31
N ALA A 617 8.24 10.32 -5.52
CA ALA A 617 7.40 9.13 -5.71
C ALA A 617 5.92 9.47 -5.62
N LEU A 618 5.52 10.30 -4.65
CA LEU A 618 4.13 10.69 -4.49
C LEU A 618 3.59 11.42 -5.72
N VAL A 619 4.32 12.42 -6.22
CA VAL A 619 3.92 13.19 -7.41
C VAL A 619 3.90 12.32 -8.65
N SER A 620 4.93 11.48 -8.85
CA SER A 620 4.98 10.55 -9.99
C SER A 620 3.79 9.60 -10.00
N TYR A 621 3.39 9.10 -8.84
CA TYR A 621 2.25 8.20 -8.70
C TYR A 621 0.92 8.87 -9.00
N LEU A 622 0.68 10.09 -8.49
CA LEU A 622 -0.54 10.85 -8.77
C LEU A 622 -0.66 11.19 -10.26
N ILE A 623 0.44 11.58 -10.91
CA ILE A 623 0.50 11.82 -12.36
C ILE A 623 0.23 10.52 -13.12
N GLY A 624 0.86 9.41 -12.72
CA GLY A 624 0.63 8.09 -13.31
C GLY A 624 -0.84 7.66 -13.23
N LEU A 625 -1.45 7.82 -12.07
CA LEU A 625 -2.87 7.50 -11.84
C LEU A 625 -3.79 8.37 -12.70
N HIS A 626 -3.54 9.69 -12.76
CA HIS A 626 -4.28 10.61 -13.62
C HIS A 626 -4.19 10.18 -15.09
N ASN A 627 -2.97 10.04 -15.60
CA ASN A 627 -2.72 9.70 -16.99
C ASN A 627 -3.32 8.34 -17.36
N ASP A 628 -3.25 7.33 -16.49
CA ASP A 628 -3.79 6.00 -16.75
C ASP A 628 -5.32 6.04 -16.99
N PHE A 629 -6.04 6.94 -16.32
CA PHE A 629 -7.47 7.18 -16.59
C PHE A 629 -7.71 7.92 -17.90
N VAL A 630 -6.90 8.94 -18.21
CA VAL A 630 -7.02 9.71 -19.46
C VAL A 630 -6.77 8.80 -20.68
N HIS A 631 -5.72 7.99 -20.67
CA HIS A 631 -5.45 7.00 -21.72
C HIS A 631 -6.57 5.95 -21.85
N SER A 632 -7.21 5.58 -20.73
CA SER A 632 -8.33 4.63 -20.78
C SER A 632 -9.54 5.21 -21.50
N VAL A 633 -9.82 6.50 -21.26
CA VAL A 633 -10.90 7.24 -21.96
C VAL A 633 -10.58 7.39 -23.44
N GLU A 634 -9.35 7.74 -23.81
CA GLU A 634 -8.90 7.81 -25.22
C GLU A 634 -9.10 6.48 -25.94
N LYS A 635 -8.64 5.38 -25.33
CA LYS A 635 -8.82 4.03 -25.89
C LYS A 635 -10.29 3.67 -26.10
N HIS A 636 -11.17 4.09 -25.19
CA HIS A 636 -12.61 3.79 -25.26
C HIS A 636 -13.34 4.67 -26.29
N THR A 637 -12.94 5.94 -26.42
CA THR A 637 -13.56 6.91 -27.34
C THR A 637 -12.97 6.84 -28.75
N GLN A 638 -11.82 6.19 -28.92
CA GLN A 638 -11.03 6.17 -30.17
C GLN A 638 -10.58 7.57 -30.64
N GLU A 639 -10.48 8.52 -29.72
CA GLU A 639 -10.00 9.88 -29.97
C GLU A 639 -8.54 10.01 -29.51
N GLU A 640 -7.66 10.53 -30.37
CA GLU A 640 -6.28 10.87 -29.98
C GLU A 640 -6.26 12.20 -29.23
N ASN A 641 -5.85 12.19 -27.97
CA ASN A 641 -5.67 13.40 -27.18
C ASN A 641 -4.30 14.03 -27.48
N LYS A 642 -4.32 15.20 -28.12
CA LYS A 642 -3.10 15.98 -28.37
C LYS A 642 -2.81 16.98 -27.25
N TYR A 643 -3.64 17.01 -26.21
CA TYR A 643 -3.51 17.98 -25.13
C TYR A 643 -2.54 17.48 -24.06
N ILE A 644 -1.30 17.94 -24.15
CA ILE A 644 -0.20 17.57 -23.27
C ILE A 644 0.27 18.82 -22.52
N ILE A 645 0.46 18.72 -21.20
CA ILE A 645 0.95 19.82 -20.37
C ILE A 645 2.11 19.38 -19.48
N SER A 646 2.90 20.36 -19.02
CA SER A 646 3.98 20.13 -18.07
C SER A 646 3.49 20.21 -16.61
N PRO A 647 4.16 19.55 -15.63
CA PRO A 647 3.86 19.70 -14.21
C PRO A 647 3.90 21.14 -13.68
N SER A 648 4.65 22.03 -14.34
CA SER A 648 4.68 23.46 -14.03
C SER A 648 3.38 24.20 -14.32
N GLU A 649 2.56 23.71 -15.25
CA GLU A 649 1.31 24.33 -15.72
C GLU A 649 0.06 23.74 -15.05
N VAL A 650 0.23 22.66 -14.27
CA VAL A 650 -0.88 21.95 -13.63
C VAL A 650 -1.64 22.87 -12.66
N ALA A 651 -2.97 22.88 -12.82
CA ALA A 651 -3.94 23.64 -12.06
C ALA A 651 -5.20 22.78 -11.85
N ASP A 652 -6.14 23.24 -11.03
CA ASP A 652 -7.33 22.45 -10.63
C ASP A 652 -8.18 21.96 -11.81
N LEU A 653 -8.23 22.72 -12.91
CA LEU A 653 -8.97 22.36 -14.11
C LEU A 653 -8.33 21.21 -14.89
N HIS A 654 -7.01 21.05 -14.80
CA HIS A 654 -6.23 20.04 -15.52
C HIS A 654 -6.32 18.66 -14.87
N VAL A 655 -6.56 18.59 -13.57
CA VAL A 655 -6.56 17.33 -12.82
C VAL A 655 -7.95 16.70 -12.75
N ILE A 656 -8.02 15.38 -12.62
CA ILE A 656 -9.28 14.69 -12.29
C ILE A 656 -9.67 15.09 -10.87
N SER A 657 -10.80 15.79 -10.74
CA SER A 657 -11.26 16.36 -9.48
C SER A 657 -12.77 16.23 -9.34
N TYR A 658 -13.21 15.70 -8.21
CA TYR A 658 -14.61 15.51 -7.84
C TYR A 658 -14.75 15.31 -6.32
N GLU A 659 -15.97 15.46 -5.81
CA GLU A 659 -16.36 15.15 -4.45
C GLU A 659 -17.45 14.07 -4.42
N VAL A 660 -17.31 13.10 -3.53
CA VAL A 660 -18.21 11.94 -3.52
C VAL A 660 -19.63 12.30 -3.11
N GLU A 661 -19.80 12.96 -1.96
CA GLU A 661 -21.13 13.31 -1.45
C GLU A 661 -21.83 14.38 -2.30
N ARG A 662 -21.06 15.32 -2.88
CA ARG A 662 -21.62 16.43 -3.67
C ARG A 662 -21.82 16.09 -5.14
N ASP A 663 -20.92 15.33 -5.75
CA ASP A 663 -20.90 15.15 -7.20
C ASP A 663 -21.31 13.72 -7.61
N LEU A 664 -20.71 12.68 -6.99
CA LEU A 664 -20.96 11.28 -7.38
C LEU A 664 -22.28 10.71 -6.85
N ILE A 665 -22.61 10.91 -5.56
CA ILE A 665 -23.82 10.35 -4.97
C ILE A 665 -25.09 10.86 -5.67
N PRO A 666 -25.25 12.17 -5.95
CA PRO A 666 -26.39 12.67 -6.70
C PRO A 666 -26.44 12.13 -8.15
N LEU A 667 -25.29 11.98 -8.80
CA LEU A 667 -25.18 11.40 -10.14
C LEU A 667 -25.71 9.96 -10.13
N ILE A 668 -25.25 9.12 -9.19
CA ILE A 668 -25.68 7.72 -9.07
C ILE A 668 -27.19 7.65 -8.76
N LEU A 669 -27.67 8.47 -7.82
CA LEU A 669 -29.09 8.52 -7.44
C LEU A 669 -30.00 8.91 -8.62
N SER A 670 -29.55 9.83 -9.47
CA SER A 670 -30.32 10.26 -10.65
C SER A 670 -30.48 9.17 -11.72
N ASN A 671 -29.67 8.11 -11.65
CA ASN A 671 -29.70 6.97 -12.57
C ASN A 671 -30.17 5.68 -11.89
N ALA A 672 -30.69 5.76 -10.67
CA ALA A 672 -31.40 4.67 -10.01
C ALA A 672 -32.88 4.69 -10.44
N GLN A 673 -33.28 3.71 -11.23
CA GLN A 673 -34.66 3.53 -11.67
C GLN A 673 -35.41 2.62 -10.68
N TYR A 674 -36.67 2.95 -10.44
CA TYR A 674 -37.55 2.15 -9.60
C TYR A 674 -38.69 1.60 -10.45
N SER A 675 -38.76 0.28 -10.60
CA SER A 675 -39.86 -0.40 -11.28
C SER A 675 -40.79 -1.01 -10.23
N VAL A 676 -42.09 -1.02 -10.51
CA VAL A 676 -43.11 -1.66 -9.66
C VAL A 676 -43.79 -2.72 -10.50
N GLU A 677 -43.54 -3.99 -10.19
CA GLU A 677 -44.23 -5.09 -10.87
C GLU A 677 -45.65 -5.26 -10.32
N LYS A 678 -46.57 -5.77 -11.16
CA LYS A 678 -47.93 -6.18 -10.73
C LYS A 678 -47.80 -7.35 -9.75
N GLY A 679 -47.70 -7.01 -8.46
CA GLY A 679 -47.34 -7.94 -7.38
C GLY A 679 -46.75 -7.25 -6.15
N GLY A 680 -46.37 -5.97 -6.26
CA GLY A 680 -46.08 -5.11 -5.11
C GLY A 680 -44.60 -5.00 -4.71
N GLU A 681 -43.69 -5.61 -5.46
CA GLU A 681 -42.26 -5.42 -5.24
C GLU A 681 -41.73 -4.23 -6.06
N THR A 682 -41.00 -3.35 -5.37
CA THR A 682 -40.28 -2.23 -6.00
C THR A 682 -38.85 -2.68 -6.22
N LEU A 683 -38.48 -2.96 -7.47
CA LEU A 683 -37.10 -3.29 -7.83
C LEU A 683 -36.34 -1.99 -8.11
N GLN A 684 -35.11 -1.90 -7.59
CA GLN A 684 -34.21 -0.79 -7.87
C GLN A 684 -33.17 -1.29 -8.87
N GLU A 685 -33.13 -0.66 -10.04
CA GLU A 685 -32.19 -0.98 -11.12
C GLU A 685 -31.32 0.25 -11.42
N PHE A 686 -30.04 0.02 -11.69
CA PHE A 686 -29.10 1.08 -12.04
C PHE A 686 -28.79 1.03 -13.53
N ASP A 687 -28.94 2.17 -14.20
CA ASP A 687 -28.50 2.32 -15.58
C ASP A 687 -26.98 2.55 -15.61
N LEU A 688 -26.23 1.44 -15.59
CA LEU A 688 -24.76 1.45 -15.48
C LEU A 688 -24.10 2.15 -16.68
N GLU A 689 -24.66 2.00 -17.89
CA GLU A 689 -24.14 2.64 -19.09
C GLU A 689 -24.27 4.16 -19.00
N LYS A 690 -25.43 4.66 -18.53
CA LYS A 690 -25.65 6.09 -18.34
C LYS A 690 -24.79 6.67 -17.22
N ILE A 691 -24.59 5.91 -16.13
CA ILE A 691 -23.64 6.29 -15.07
C ILE A 691 -22.23 6.41 -15.65
N GLN A 692 -21.76 5.41 -16.41
CA GLN A 692 -20.45 5.46 -17.06
C GLN A 692 -20.32 6.70 -17.95
N LYS A 693 -21.29 6.94 -18.84
CA LYS A 693 -21.29 8.12 -19.74
C LYS A 693 -21.19 9.43 -18.96
N GLN A 694 -21.94 9.57 -17.85
CA GLN A 694 -21.91 10.79 -17.03
C GLN A 694 -20.60 10.94 -16.25
N VAL A 695 -20.04 9.86 -15.70
CA VAL A 695 -18.74 9.90 -15.01
C VAL A 695 -17.63 10.32 -15.98
N VAL A 696 -17.60 9.70 -17.17
CA VAL A 696 -16.61 10.01 -18.21
C VAL A 696 -16.76 11.46 -18.65
N SER A 697 -17.97 11.88 -19.06
CA SER A 697 -18.22 13.21 -19.60
C SER A 697 -17.93 14.33 -18.59
N ARG A 698 -18.22 14.13 -17.29
CA ARG A 698 -18.06 15.19 -16.29
C ARG A 698 -16.67 15.27 -15.66
N PHE A 699 -16.00 14.14 -15.46
CA PHE A 699 -14.80 14.10 -14.61
C PHE A 699 -13.53 13.68 -15.35
N LEU A 700 -13.65 12.88 -16.42
CA LEU A 700 -12.49 12.25 -17.06
C LEU A 700 -12.19 12.83 -18.45
N GLN A 701 -13.22 13.17 -19.23
CA GLN A 701 -13.06 13.68 -20.59
C GLN A 701 -12.47 15.10 -20.61
N GLY A 702 -11.63 15.39 -21.61
CA GLY A 702 -11.01 16.71 -21.81
C GLY A 702 -9.84 17.01 -20.87
N LYS A 703 -9.38 16.04 -20.08
CA LYS A 703 -8.21 16.18 -19.22
C LYS A 703 -6.91 15.98 -20.03
N PRO A 704 -5.87 16.79 -19.80
CA PRO A 704 -4.60 16.64 -20.48
C PRO A 704 -3.81 15.43 -19.97
N ILE A 705 -2.89 14.96 -20.80
CA ILE A 705 -1.77 14.12 -20.35
C ILE A 705 -0.72 15.02 -19.68
N ILE A 706 -0.38 14.72 -18.44
CA ILE A 706 0.65 15.45 -17.68
C ILE A 706 2.00 14.76 -17.90
N THR A 707 2.98 15.48 -18.45
CA THR A 707 4.31 14.91 -18.66
C THR A 707 5.04 14.69 -17.33
N ARG A 708 6.02 13.78 -17.32
CA ARG A 708 6.95 13.65 -16.19
C ARG A 708 8.16 14.56 -16.30
N THR A 709 8.40 15.09 -17.49
CA THR A 709 9.42 16.10 -17.74
C THR A 709 8.99 17.42 -17.09
N GLY A 710 9.85 17.98 -16.23
CA GLY A 710 9.54 19.21 -15.50
C GLY A 710 8.92 19.02 -14.11
N ILE A 711 8.86 17.80 -13.57
CA ILE A 711 8.58 17.60 -12.14
C ILE A 711 9.62 18.39 -11.32
N PRO A 712 9.20 19.26 -10.39
CA PRO A 712 10.13 20.05 -9.58
C PRO A 712 11.13 19.12 -8.88
N THR A 713 12.42 19.31 -9.11
CA THR A 713 13.48 18.50 -8.51
C THR A 713 14.54 19.42 -7.94
N LEU A 714 14.90 19.20 -6.67
CA LEU A 714 15.98 19.89 -6.00
C LEU A 714 17.31 19.17 -6.29
N VAL A 715 18.24 19.87 -6.92
CA VAL A 715 19.61 19.39 -7.17
C VAL A 715 20.58 20.43 -6.60
N TYR A 716 21.35 20.06 -5.59
CA TYR A 716 22.38 20.95 -5.06
C TYR A 716 23.53 21.12 -6.04
N ARG A 717 24.19 22.29 -6.01
CA ARG A 717 25.32 22.58 -6.91
C ARG A 717 26.48 21.58 -6.79
N HIS A 718 26.66 21.03 -5.60
CA HIS A 718 27.73 20.12 -5.18
C HIS A 718 27.40 18.66 -5.51
N ASP A 719 26.18 18.44 -5.99
CA ASP A 719 25.60 17.18 -6.42
C ASP A 719 25.34 17.16 -7.94
N ARG A 720 25.82 18.17 -8.67
CA ARG A 720 25.83 18.13 -10.13
C ARG A 720 26.71 16.97 -10.54
N ASN A 721 26.16 16.03 -11.30
CA ASN A 721 26.95 14.95 -11.87
C ASN A 721 27.87 15.56 -12.95
N TYR A 722 29.09 15.92 -12.54
CA TYR A 722 30.11 16.49 -13.42
C TYR A 722 30.43 15.54 -14.58
N GLU A 723 30.21 14.24 -14.47
CA GLU A 723 30.42 13.29 -15.56
C GLU A 723 29.45 13.53 -16.72
N HIS A 724 28.16 13.68 -16.41
CA HIS A 724 27.17 14.06 -17.41
C HIS A 724 27.45 15.46 -17.97
N LEU A 725 27.85 16.40 -17.10
CA LEU A 725 28.21 17.75 -17.51
C LEU A 725 29.39 17.75 -18.49
N PHE A 726 30.44 16.99 -18.20
CA PHE A 726 31.63 16.87 -19.05
C PHE A 726 31.31 16.19 -20.37
N ASN A 727 30.47 15.15 -20.37
CA ASN A 727 30.03 14.51 -21.60
C ASN A 727 29.17 15.45 -22.47
N ASP A 728 28.24 16.20 -21.87
CA ASP A 728 27.44 17.20 -22.59
C ASP A 728 28.32 18.29 -23.22
N ILE A 729 29.38 18.71 -22.53
CA ILE A 729 30.36 19.67 -23.06
C ILE A 729 31.18 19.04 -24.18
N ARG A 730 31.76 17.85 -23.99
CA ARG A 730 32.56 17.13 -25.01
C ARG A 730 31.76 16.89 -26.29
N ASN A 731 30.46 16.61 -26.16
CA ASN A 731 29.56 16.42 -27.31
C ASN A 731 29.27 17.71 -28.09
N LYS A 732 29.38 18.88 -27.44
CA LYS A 732 29.06 20.18 -28.04
C LYS A 732 30.30 20.99 -28.44
N LEU A 733 31.43 20.75 -27.80
CA LEU A 733 32.65 21.55 -27.92
C LEU A 733 33.89 20.67 -27.78
N GLY A 734 34.83 20.78 -28.73
CA GLY A 734 36.10 20.08 -28.66
C GLY A 734 36.90 20.52 -27.44
N GLN A 735 37.18 19.59 -26.52
CA GLN A 735 37.98 19.84 -25.31
C GLN A 735 39.43 19.39 -25.53
N GLY A 736 40.38 20.13 -24.98
CA GLY A 736 41.82 19.86 -25.08
C GLY A 736 42.53 20.02 -23.74
N SER A 737 43.71 19.41 -23.63
CA SER A 737 44.56 19.51 -22.43
C SER A 737 45.22 20.89 -22.30
N LEU A 738 45.55 21.27 -21.07
CA LEU A 738 46.32 22.49 -20.80
C LEU A 738 47.81 22.24 -21.06
N PRO A 739 48.51 23.12 -21.79
CA PRO A 739 49.96 23.04 -21.93
C PRO A 739 50.66 23.17 -20.57
N ASN A 740 51.72 22.39 -20.34
CA ASN A 740 52.48 22.41 -19.07
C ASN A 740 52.99 23.81 -18.69
N ALA A 741 53.38 24.63 -19.66
CA ALA A 741 53.77 26.02 -19.42
C ALA A 741 52.60 26.85 -18.84
N THR A 742 51.38 26.64 -19.36
CA THR A 742 50.15 27.29 -18.89
C THR A 742 49.78 26.83 -17.49
N ILE A 743 49.90 25.53 -17.19
CA ILE A 743 49.66 24.97 -15.85
C ILE A 743 50.57 25.63 -14.81
N SER A 744 51.88 25.73 -15.09
CA SER A 744 52.85 26.37 -14.19
C SER A 744 52.55 27.86 -13.97
N MET A 745 52.07 28.56 -15.00
CA MET A 745 51.72 29.98 -14.90
C MET A 745 50.42 30.19 -14.10
N ILE A 746 49.38 29.38 -14.32
CA ILE A 746 48.11 29.47 -13.57
C ILE A 746 48.32 29.13 -12.10
N THR A 747 49.05 28.04 -11.82
CA THR A 747 49.39 27.65 -10.44
C THR A 747 50.33 28.66 -9.77
N GLY A 748 51.14 29.38 -10.56
CA GLY A 748 51.98 30.49 -10.13
C GLY A 748 51.18 31.73 -9.73
N GLU A 749 50.12 32.07 -10.46
CA GLU A 749 49.25 33.23 -10.22
C GLU A 749 48.26 33.00 -9.07
N LEU A 750 47.69 31.79 -8.97
CA LEU A 750 46.69 31.45 -7.96
C LEU A 750 47.34 30.79 -6.72
N GLN A 751 47.97 31.62 -5.87
CA GLN A 751 48.64 31.15 -4.64
C GLN A 751 47.75 31.19 -3.39
N SER A 752 46.73 32.04 -3.38
CA SER A 752 45.78 32.18 -2.27
C SER A 752 44.66 31.14 -2.38
N PHE A 753 44.26 30.57 -1.24
CA PHE A 753 43.14 29.65 -1.18
C PHE A 753 41.82 30.28 -1.66
N ASN A 754 41.63 31.58 -1.38
CA ASN A 754 40.44 32.31 -1.81
C ASN A 754 40.40 32.49 -3.32
N ASP A 755 41.51 32.86 -3.94
CA ASP A 755 41.60 33.07 -5.39
C ASP A 755 41.37 31.76 -6.16
N ILE A 756 41.84 30.62 -5.62
CA ILE A 756 41.58 29.29 -6.19
C ILE A 756 40.10 28.92 -6.07
N CYS A 757 39.49 29.17 -4.91
CA CYS A 757 38.07 28.89 -4.71
C CYS A 757 37.18 29.77 -5.60
N GLU A 758 37.56 31.03 -5.78
CA GLU A 758 36.88 31.96 -6.68
C GLU A 758 37.03 31.51 -8.15
N ALA A 759 38.25 31.19 -8.59
CA ALA A 759 38.49 30.66 -9.94
C ALA A 759 37.70 29.37 -10.22
N LEU A 760 37.65 28.45 -9.26
CA LEU A 760 36.86 27.23 -9.36
C LEU A 760 35.36 27.53 -9.38
N SER A 761 34.88 28.51 -8.61
CA SER A 761 33.48 28.91 -8.66
C SER A 761 33.09 29.52 -10.00
N VAL A 762 33.97 30.32 -10.61
CA VAL A 762 33.78 30.88 -11.94
C VAL A 762 33.75 29.76 -12.99
N ILE A 763 34.68 28.81 -12.92
CA ILE A 763 34.72 27.71 -13.90
C ILE A 763 33.51 26.78 -13.77
N ASP A 764 33.01 26.53 -12.56
CA ASP A 764 31.77 25.75 -12.33
C ASP A 764 30.55 26.41 -12.98
N VAL A 765 30.48 27.75 -12.97
CA VAL A 765 29.44 28.50 -13.66
C VAL A 765 29.61 28.36 -15.17
N VAL A 766 30.82 28.57 -15.69
CA VAL A 766 31.14 28.42 -17.12
C VAL A 766 30.75 27.03 -17.64
N LEU A 767 31.17 25.96 -16.96
CA LEU A 767 30.85 24.58 -17.33
C LEU A 767 29.33 24.35 -17.39
N GLY A 768 28.57 24.92 -16.44
CA GLY A 768 27.10 24.85 -16.44
C GLY A 768 26.46 25.47 -17.69
N PHE A 769 26.98 26.61 -18.15
CA PHE A 769 26.51 27.28 -19.37
C PHE A 769 26.98 26.56 -20.64
N LEU A 770 28.23 26.08 -20.69
CA LEU A 770 28.73 25.34 -21.84
C LEU A 770 27.98 24.02 -22.06
N ALA A 771 27.64 23.31 -20.99
CA ALA A 771 26.86 22.08 -21.09
C ALA A 771 25.46 22.32 -21.66
N THR A 772 24.88 23.50 -21.47
CA THR A 772 23.56 23.85 -22.01
C THR A 772 23.65 24.46 -23.42
N ALA A 773 24.48 25.48 -23.62
CA ALA A 773 24.51 26.29 -24.83
C ALA A 773 25.65 25.97 -25.82
N GLY A 774 26.70 25.28 -25.40
CA GLY A 774 27.94 25.17 -26.19
C GLY A 774 28.70 26.50 -26.26
N GLY A 775 29.57 26.65 -27.27
CA GLY A 775 30.36 27.87 -27.47
C GLY A 775 31.38 27.74 -28.62
N ASP A 776 32.17 28.79 -28.83
CA ASP A 776 33.33 28.73 -29.73
C ASP A 776 34.56 28.24 -28.95
N ALA A 777 35.13 27.11 -29.37
CA ALA A 777 36.22 26.43 -28.67
C ALA A 777 37.47 27.31 -28.47
N ASP A 778 37.75 28.22 -29.40
CA ASP A 778 38.93 29.08 -29.37
C ASP A 778 38.69 30.42 -28.66
N MET A 779 37.43 30.73 -28.27
CA MET A 779 37.10 31.92 -27.50
C MET A 779 37.83 31.91 -26.16
N LEU A 780 38.47 33.04 -25.80
CA LEU A 780 39.15 33.18 -24.52
C LEU A 780 38.15 33.11 -23.36
N LEU A 781 38.52 32.40 -22.30
CA LEU A 781 37.69 32.25 -21.10
C LEU A 781 37.40 33.60 -20.43
N ILE A 782 38.37 34.51 -20.42
CA ILE A 782 38.17 35.88 -19.90
C ILE A 782 37.08 36.64 -20.67
N THR A 783 37.11 36.59 -22.00
CA THR A 783 36.11 37.24 -22.88
C THR A 783 34.74 36.63 -22.66
N TYR A 784 34.66 35.30 -22.52
CA TYR A 784 33.38 34.63 -22.25
C TYR A 784 32.79 35.02 -20.88
N VAL A 785 33.63 35.08 -19.85
CA VAL A 785 33.19 35.43 -18.49
C VAL A 785 32.77 36.91 -18.39
N GLN A 786 33.52 37.82 -19.01
CA GLN A 786 33.26 39.27 -18.93
C GLN A 786 32.16 39.72 -19.88
N ASP A 787 32.19 39.28 -21.14
CA ASP A 787 31.32 39.86 -22.19
C ASP A 787 30.04 39.05 -22.40
N VAL A 788 30.09 37.72 -22.21
CA VAL A 788 28.93 36.83 -22.42
C VAL A 788 28.19 36.58 -21.11
N LEU A 789 28.90 36.14 -20.07
CA LEU A 789 28.29 35.86 -18.76
C LEU A 789 28.12 37.12 -17.89
N GLN A 790 28.75 38.24 -18.27
CA GLN A 790 28.66 39.53 -17.58
C GLN A 790 29.02 39.44 -16.09
N MET A 791 30.02 38.64 -15.75
CA MET A 791 30.51 38.49 -14.38
C MET A 791 31.50 39.62 -14.04
N GLY A 792 30.99 40.72 -13.49
CA GLY A 792 31.77 41.95 -13.23
C GLY A 792 32.61 41.96 -11.94
N ASP A 793 32.40 41.01 -11.03
CA ASP A 793 32.99 41.03 -9.67
C ASP A 793 34.20 40.09 -9.49
N THR A 794 34.77 39.55 -10.57
CA THR A 794 35.88 38.59 -10.49
C THR A 794 37.22 39.27 -10.18
N SER A 795 37.99 38.72 -9.25
CA SER A 795 39.26 39.29 -8.81
C SER A 795 40.34 39.31 -9.92
N PRO A 796 41.24 40.32 -9.93
CA PRO A 796 42.27 40.46 -10.96
C PRO A 796 43.18 39.22 -11.16
N PRO A 797 43.64 38.52 -10.09
CA PRO A 797 44.44 37.30 -10.26
C PRO A 797 43.69 36.17 -10.98
N VAL A 798 42.38 36.05 -10.72
CA VAL A 798 41.52 35.05 -11.37
C VAL A 798 41.29 35.40 -12.84
N LEU A 799 41.02 36.67 -13.15
CA LEU A 799 40.89 37.13 -14.54
C LEU A 799 42.19 36.92 -15.33
N GLN A 800 43.34 37.17 -14.70
CA GLN A 800 44.65 36.95 -15.31
C GLN A 800 44.88 35.46 -15.61
N ALA A 801 44.54 34.56 -14.69
CA ALA A 801 44.61 33.12 -14.93
C ALA A 801 43.68 32.66 -16.06
N LEU A 802 42.45 33.18 -16.12
CA LEU A 802 41.46 32.87 -17.16
C LEU A 802 41.88 33.41 -18.54
N SER A 803 42.61 34.53 -18.61
CA SER A 803 43.09 35.11 -19.88
C SER A 803 44.04 34.19 -20.66
N ARG A 804 44.64 33.21 -19.97
CA ARG A 804 45.59 32.24 -20.54
C ARG A 804 44.90 31.01 -21.12
N CYS A 805 43.57 30.91 -21.00
CA CYS A 805 42.79 29.76 -21.41
C CYS A 805 41.66 30.15 -22.38
N SER A 806 41.22 29.18 -23.20
CA SER A 806 40.05 29.27 -24.07
C SER A 806 39.01 28.23 -23.66
N LEU A 807 37.81 28.30 -24.22
CA LEU A 807 36.69 27.43 -23.84
C LEU A 807 37.00 25.93 -24.02
N LYS A 808 37.88 25.56 -24.96
CA LYS A 808 38.37 24.19 -25.12
C LYS A 808 39.16 23.65 -23.93
N HIS A 809 39.67 24.51 -23.05
CA HIS A 809 40.43 24.09 -21.86
C HIS A 809 39.58 24.02 -20.59
N SER A 810 38.25 24.21 -20.67
CA SER A 810 37.40 24.41 -19.49
C SER A 810 37.38 23.21 -18.53
N ILE A 811 37.33 21.98 -19.06
CA ILE A 811 37.36 20.76 -18.22
C ILE A 811 38.75 20.57 -17.58
N ALA A 812 39.81 20.70 -18.37
CA ALA A 812 41.19 20.59 -17.88
C ALA A 812 41.51 21.66 -16.82
N LEU A 813 40.98 22.87 -16.97
CA LEU A 813 41.12 23.93 -15.99
C LEU A 813 40.36 23.63 -14.69
N TRP A 814 39.15 23.08 -14.78
CA TRP A 814 38.41 22.63 -13.61
C TRP A 814 39.18 21.55 -12.84
N GLN A 815 39.71 20.55 -13.54
CA GLN A 815 40.48 19.45 -12.94
C GLN A 815 41.73 19.98 -12.23
N LEU A 816 42.47 20.90 -12.86
CA LEU A 816 43.64 21.56 -12.28
C LEU A 816 43.28 22.37 -11.03
N LEU A 817 42.25 23.22 -11.09
CA LEU A 817 41.84 24.07 -9.98
C LEU A 817 41.27 23.27 -8.81
N SER A 818 40.51 22.22 -9.09
CA SER A 818 39.94 21.31 -8.10
C SER A 818 41.05 20.55 -7.36
N THR A 819 42.04 20.03 -8.10
CA THR A 819 43.22 19.37 -7.54
C THR A 819 44.03 20.34 -6.67
N HIS A 820 44.34 21.53 -7.20
CA HIS A 820 45.15 22.54 -6.52
C HIS A 820 44.46 23.06 -5.25
N LYS A 821 43.13 23.18 -5.24
CA LYS A 821 42.34 23.48 -4.04
C LYS A 821 42.58 22.43 -2.95
N SER A 822 42.50 21.15 -3.30
CA SER A 822 42.74 20.06 -2.34
C SER A 822 44.19 20.01 -1.86
N GLU A 823 45.16 20.31 -2.72
CA GLU A 823 46.58 20.43 -2.33
C GLU A 823 46.79 21.58 -1.32
N GLN A 824 46.11 22.73 -1.51
CA GLN A 824 46.16 23.84 -0.56
C GLN A 824 45.51 23.52 0.79
N LEU A 825 44.37 22.81 0.79
CA LEU A 825 43.74 22.33 2.04
C LEU A 825 44.69 21.42 2.81
N LEU A 826 45.36 20.50 2.12
CA LEU A 826 46.38 19.63 2.71
C LEU A 826 47.55 20.46 3.29
N ARG A 827 47.99 21.52 2.60
CA ARG A 827 49.01 22.47 3.10
C ARG A 827 48.56 23.17 4.38
N LEU A 828 47.29 23.52 4.47
CA LEU A 828 46.65 24.15 5.63
C LEU A 828 46.32 23.15 6.76
N LYS A 829 46.73 21.88 6.63
CA LYS A 829 46.42 20.78 7.56
C LYS A 829 44.91 20.52 7.72
N GLN A 830 44.12 20.83 6.70
CA GLN A 830 42.71 20.47 6.61
C GLN A 830 42.56 19.22 5.73
N ASP A 831 41.54 18.41 5.97
CA ASP A 831 41.28 17.22 5.15
C ASP A 831 40.52 17.61 3.87
N PRO A 832 41.14 17.47 2.67
CA PRO A 832 40.47 17.79 1.41
C PRO A 832 39.34 16.81 1.04
N PHE A 833 39.24 15.66 1.70
CA PHE A 833 38.30 14.58 1.37
C PHE A 833 37.40 14.20 2.55
N ALA A 834 37.07 15.16 3.42
CA ALA A 834 36.22 14.93 4.59
C ALA A 834 34.86 14.25 4.23
N ASP A 835 34.28 14.63 3.08
CA ASP A 835 32.98 14.15 2.61
C ASP A 835 32.99 12.70 2.06
N ILE A 836 34.16 12.06 1.95
CA ILE A 836 34.30 10.70 1.38
C ILE A 836 34.13 9.66 2.48
N SER A 837 33.57 8.49 2.15
CA SER A 837 33.41 7.38 3.09
C SER A 837 34.76 6.96 3.69
N ASP A 838 34.76 6.59 4.97
CA ASP A 838 35.96 6.10 5.66
C ASP A 838 36.48 4.77 5.10
N GLU A 839 35.66 4.04 4.33
CA GLU A 839 36.05 2.83 3.59
C GLU A 839 37.17 3.06 2.56
N TYR A 840 37.40 4.30 2.13
CA TYR A 840 38.45 4.68 1.16
C TYR A 840 39.65 5.41 1.79
N LYS A 841 39.69 5.51 3.13
CA LYS A 841 40.69 6.30 3.88
C LYS A 841 41.66 5.45 4.69
N GLU A 842 41.87 4.19 4.33
CA GLU A 842 42.90 3.36 4.96
C GLU A 842 44.30 3.92 4.66
N GLU A 843 45.20 3.80 5.64
CA GLU A 843 46.57 4.30 5.52
C GLU A 843 47.42 3.42 4.60
N LEU A 844 48.35 4.05 3.89
CA LEU A 844 49.28 3.37 2.99
C LEU A 844 50.52 2.88 3.75
N GLY A 845 50.92 1.62 3.54
CA GLY A 845 52.13 1.07 4.12
C GLY A 845 53.41 1.80 3.64
N ALA A 846 54.44 1.87 4.48
CA ALA A 846 55.67 2.59 4.14
C ALA A 846 56.42 2.04 2.91
N GLU A 847 56.33 0.73 2.67
CA GLU A 847 56.93 0.09 1.49
C GLU A 847 56.11 0.34 0.22
N ASP A 848 54.77 0.30 0.31
CA ASP A 848 53.89 0.61 -0.83
C ASP A 848 53.96 2.09 -1.21
N ALA A 849 54.12 2.99 -0.24
CA ALA A 849 54.37 4.41 -0.49
C ALA A 849 55.69 4.65 -1.27
N LYS A 850 56.76 3.90 -0.96
CA LYS A 850 58.03 3.96 -1.70
C LYS A 850 57.88 3.41 -3.12
N ARG A 851 57.22 2.26 -3.28
CA ARG A 851 56.95 1.64 -4.60
C ARG A 851 56.11 2.56 -5.48
N LEU A 852 55.04 3.13 -4.91
CA LEU A 852 54.21 4.13 -5.58
C LEU A 852 55.03 5.36 -5.99
N SER A 853 55.83 5.92 -5.08
CA SER A 853 56.67 7.08 -5.39
C SER A 853 57.65 6.81 -6.54
N ALA A 854 58.27 5.62 -6.57
CA ALA A 854 59.18 5.22 -7.65
C ALA A 854 58.46 5.11 -9.01
N CYS A 855 57.25 4.55 -9.04
CA CYS A 855 56.39 4.51 -10.24
C CYS A 855 56.04 5.92 -10.74
N LEU A 856 55.59 6.82 -9.84
CA LEU A 856 55.17 8.18 -10.19
C LEU A 856 56.30 9.07 -10.71
N VAL A 857 57.56 8.75 -10.39
CA VAL A 857 58.72 9.42 -10.98
C VAL A 857 58.78 9.20 -12.50
N GLN A 858 58.41 8.00 -12.96
CA GLN A 858 58.54 7.56 -14.34
C GLN A 858 57.24 7.78 -15.13
N ALA A 859 56.08 7.54 -14.51
CA ALA A 859 54.77 7.62 -15.17
C ALA A 859 54.16 9.04 -15.29
N GLY A 860 54.75 10.04 -14.62
CA GLY A 860 54.28 11.43 -14.66
C GLY A 860 53.35 11.81 -13.50
N LEU A 861 53.97 12.37 -12.45
CA LEU A 861 53.31 12.72 -11.18
C LEU A 861 52.12 13.68 -11.28
N GLU A 862 52.23 14.75 -12.09
CA GLU A 862 51.18 15.78 -12.20
C GLU A 862 49.90 15.24 -12.86
N ALA A 863 50.04 14.41 -13.90
CA ALA A 863 48.91 13.80 -14.59
C ALA A 863 48.21 12.78 -13.68
N PHE A 864 48.99 11.90 -13.04
CA PHE A 864 48.47 10.94 -12.07
C PHE A 864 47.68 11.62 -10.94
N LEU A 865 48.24 12.67 -10.35
CA LEU A 865 47.61 13.36 -9.23
C LEU A 865 46.26 13.99 -9.60
N GLN A 866 46.16 14.58 -10.80
CA GLN A 866 44.94 15.21 -11.29
C GLN A 866 43.88 14.18 -11.69
N GLU A 867 44.25 13.10 -12.37
CA GLU A 867 43.32 12.04 -12.75
C GLU A 867 42.81 11.27 -11.52
N LEU A 868 43.69 10.98 -10.56
CA LEU A 868 43.29 10.31 -9.32
C LEU A 868 42.38 11.23 -8.48
N HIS A 869 42.69 12.53 -8.42
CA HIS A 869 41.81 13.51 -7.76
C HIS A 869 40.42 13.52 -8.37
N GLU A 870 40.32 13.56 -9.70
CA GLU A 870 39.05 13.56 -10.40
C GLU A 870 38.26 12.27 -10.12
N MET A 871 38.91 11.09 -10.20
CA MET A 871 38.26 9.83 -9.87
C MET A 871 37.71 9.83 -8.44
N ILE A 872 38.49 10.30 -7.47
CA ILE A 872 38.09 10.40 -6.07
C ILE A 872 36.85 11.30 -5.91
N VAL A 873 36.87 12.49 -6.51
CA VAL A 873 35.79 13.49 -6.37
C VAL A 873 34.52 13.07 -7.12
N LEU A 874 34.64 12.43 -8.28
CA LEU A 874 33.51 12.08 -9.13
C LEU A 874 32.90 10.71 -8.77
N LYS A 875 33.73 9.69 -8.54
CA LYS A 875 33.27 8.31 -8.32
C LYS A 875 33.12 7.97 -6.84
N LEU A 876 34.09 8.33 -6.00
CA LEU A 876 34.11 7.85 -4.61
C LEU A 876 33.28 8.71 -3.65
N LYS A 877 33.05 9.99 -3.98
CA LYS A 877 32.24 10.91 -3.16
C LYS A 877 30.78 10.46 -3.00
N HIS A 878 30.23 9.75 -3.98
CA HIS A 878 28.83 9.34 -4.01
C HIS A 878 28.62 7.83 -4.12
N ALA A 879 29.71 7.04 -4.05
CA ALA A 879 29.64 5.59 -4.12
C ALA A 879 28.78 5.04 -2.96
N GLN A 880 27.71 4.31 -3.29
CA GLN A 880 26.99 3.51 -2.31
C GLN A 880 27.76 2.22 -2.06
N ALA A 881 27.83 1.81 -0.79
CA ALA A 881 28.50 0.59 -0.38
C ALA A 881 28.07 -0.61 -1.25
N GLY A 882 29.01 -1.14 -2.03
CA GLY A 882 28.89 -2.43 -2.71
C GLY A 882 28.37 -2.46 -4.16
N ASN A 883 27.98 -1.33 -4.79
CA ASN A 883 27.35 -1.38 -6.12
C ASN A 883 28.18 -0.85 -7.31
N GLU A 884 29.13 0.09 -7.15
CA GLU A 884 29.89 0.66 -8.29
C GLU A 884 31.42 0.66 -8.12
N PHE A 885 31.95 0.97 -6.92
CA PHE A 885 33.40 1.00 -6.64
C PHE A 885 33.71 0.30 -5.31
N ASN A 886 34.02 -1.00 -5.34
CA ASN A 886 34.29 -1.77 -4.12
C ASN A 886 35.66 -1.41 -3.53
N SER A 887 35.70 -1.03 -2.25
CA SER A 887 36.95 -0.65 -1.54
C SER A 887 38.01 -1.75 -1.51
N LYS A 888 37.62 -3.02 -1.74
CA LYS A 888 38.53 -4.17 -1.79
C LYS A 888 39.18 -4.42 -3.15
N TRP A 889 38.82 -3.66 -4.19
CA TRP A 889 39.46 -3.79 -5.50
C TRP A 889 40.87 -3.21 -5.49
N GLY A 890 41.72 -3.68 -6.40
CA GLY A 890 43.02 -3.08 -6.65
C GLY A 890 42.85 -1.66 -7.18
N LEU A 891 43.60 -0.70 -6.63
CA LEU A 891 43.56 0.70 -7.06
C LEU A 891 44.00 0.84 -8.52
N LYS A 892 44.96 0.02 -8.96
CA LYS A 892 45.47 -0.01 -10.33
C LYS A 892 44.37 -0.28 -11.34
N ASP A 893 43.67 -1.41 -11.19
CA ASP A 893 42.63 -1.85 -12.12
C ASP A 893 41.46 -0.86 -12.17
N ALA A 894 41.03 -0.37 -10.99
CA ALA A 894 39.97 0.62 -10.90
C ALA A 894 40.36 1.95 -11.57
N PHE A 895 41.61 2.37 -11.41
CA PHE A 895 42.13 3.62 -12.00
C PHE A 895 42.34 3.51 -13.50
N ILE A 896 42.90 2.40 -13.99
CA ILE A 896 43.05 2.13 -15.44
C ILE A 896 41.68 2.06 -16.10
N SER A 897 40.75 1.29 -15.55
CA SER A 897 39.37 1.21 -16.06
C SER A 897 38.71 2.59 -16.12
N TYR A 898 38.93 3.44 -15.12
CA TYR A 898 38.46 4.82 -15.15
C TYR A 898 39.08 5.65 -16.28
N LEU A 899 40.40 5.52 -16.53
CA LEU A 899 41.06 6.22 -17.64
C LEU A 899 40.58 5.75 -19.02
N GLU A 900 40.29 4.46 -19.17
CA GLU A 900 39.72 3.89 -20.40
C GLU A 900 38.35 4.51 -20.73
N THR A 901 37.51 4.78 -19.74
CA THR A 901 36.20 5.44 -19.97
C THR A 901 36.31 6.87 -20.51
N LYS A 902 37.49 7.49 -20.45
CA LYS A 902 37.75 8.85 -20.95
C LYS A 902 38.47 8.89 -22.30
N ASP A 903 38.81 7.74 -22.89
CA ASP A 903 39.73 7.64 -24.03
C ASP A 903 41.09 8.34 -23.76
N SER A 904 41.53 8.36 -22.49
CA SER A 904 42.80 8.98 -22.09
C SER A 904 44.00 8.10 -22.48
N ILE A 905 45.15 8.72 -22.78
CA ILE A 905 46.40 7.99 -23.05
C ILE A 905 46.93 7.43 -21.72
N ILE A 906 46.96 6.11 -21.59
CA ILE A 906 47.50 5.41 -20.42
C ILE A 906 49.02 5.29 -20.57
N PRO A 907 49.84 5.86 -19.66
CA PRO A 907 51.29 5.67 -19.69
C PRO A 907 51.65 4.20 -19.47
N THR A 908 52.52 3.64 -20.32
CA THR A 908 52.97 2.24 -20.22
C THR A 908 53.63 1.96 -18.87
N GLU A 909 54.30 2.94 -18.28
CA GLU A 909 54.93 2.86 -16.97
C GLU A 909 53.91 2.70 -15.83
N LEU A 910 52.68 3.20 -16.00
CA LEU A 910 51.58 3.02 -15.04
C LEU A 910 51.02 1.59 -15.11
N GLU A 911 50.97 1.00 -16.30
CA GLU A 911 50.55 -0.40 -16.48
C GLU A 911 51.61 -1.40 -15.98
N GLU A 912 52.90 -1.10 -16.14
CA GLU A 912 53.96 -2.06 -15.80
C GLU A 912 54.49 -1.93 -14.36
N LEU A 913 54.52 -0.72 -13.79
CA LEU A 913 55.24 -0.44 -12.54
C LEU A 913 54.34 -0.09 -11.36
N PHE A 914 53.02 0.07 -11.56
CA PHE A 914 52.11 0.41 -10.48
C PHE A 914 51.93 -0.77 -9.51
N PRO A 915 52.00 -0.57 -8.18
CA PRO A 915 51.88 -1.65 -7.21
C PRO A 915 50.48 -2.29 -7.19
N GLU A 916 50.41 -3.59 -7.45
CA GLU A 916 49.16 -4.37 -7.46
C GLU A 916 48.51 -4.52 -6.08
N ASP A 917 49.32 -4.41 -5.02
CA ASP A 917 48.88 -4.65 -3.64
C ASP A 917 48.13 -3.45 -3.02
N ILE A 918 48.13 -2.29 -3.69
CA ILE A 918 47.44 -1.10 -3.21
C ILE A 918 45.96 -1.22 -3.54
N LEU A 919 45.13 -1.20 -2.50
CA LEU A 919 43.69 -1.30 -2.64
C LEU A 919 43.02 0.08 -2.82
N LEU A 920 41.81 0.07 -3.35
CA LEU A 920 40.97 1.26 -3.45
C LEU A 920 40.63 1.84 -2.06
N SER A 921 40.65 1.00 -1.00
CA SER A 921 40.56 1.45 0.39
C SER A 921 41.69 2.41 0.80
N GLN A 922 42.82 2.39 0.11
CA GLN A 922 43.99 3.23 0.36
C GLN A 922 44.13 4.39 -0.64
N CYS A 923 43.10 4.64 -1.47
CA CYS A 923 43.12 5.61 -2.56
C CYS A 923 43.44 7.04 -2.07
N ILE A 924 42.88 7.46 -0.93
CA ILE A 924 43.14 8.79 -0.37
C ILE A 924 44.58 8.92 0.13
N ALA A 925 45.11 7.88 0.75
CA ALA A 925 46.50 7.84 1.21
C ALA A 925 47.49 7.87 0.04
N ALA A 926 47.20 7.14 -1.05
CA ALA A 926 47.97 7.18 -2.29
C ALA A 926 47.98 8.59 -2.92
N TRP A 927 46.83 9.28 -2.96
CA TRP A 927 46.75 10.67 -3.42
C TRP A 927 47.56 11.63 -2.55
N ARG A 928 47.46 11.50 -1.21
CA ARG A 928 48.24 12.33 -0.26
C ARG A 928 49.74 12.11 -0.43
N ALA A 929 50.18 10.86 -0.64
CA ALA A 929 51.58 10.53 -0.89
C ALA A 929 52.10 11.16 -2.20
N ALA A 930 51.30 11.12 -3.28
CA ALA A 930 51.63 11.77 -4.54
C ALA A 930 51.72 13.31 -4.40
N ALA A 931 50.77 13.93 -3.69
CA ALA A 931 50.78 15.37 -3.42
C ALA A 931 52.01 15.79 -2.59
N ALA A 932 52.40 14.98 -1.59
CA ALA A 932 53.61 15.21 -0.81
C ALA A 932 54.88 15.11 -1.66
N LEU A 933 54.99 14.08 -2.51
CA LEU A 933 56.13 13.92 -3.43
C LEU A 933 56.27 15.11 -4.40
N LYS A 934 55.14 15.64 -4.89
CA LYS A 934 55.12 16.82 -5.76
C LYS A 934 55.64 18.05 -5.05
N ARG A 935 55.28 18.22 -3.77
CA ARG A 935 55.78 19.32 -2.94
C ARG A 935 57.27 19.20 -2.69
N ASP A 936 57.77 18.03 -2.33
CA ASP A 936 59.18 17.82 -2.02
C ASP A 936 60.08 18.14 -3.23
N ARG A 937 59.62 17.84 -4.45
CA ARG A 937 60.29 18.20 -5.71
C ARG A 937 60.28 19.69 -6.07
N ARG A 938 59.40 20.49 -5.46
CA ARG A 938 59.32 21.95 -5.70
C ARG A 938 60.12 22.75 -4.65
N VAL A 939 60.45 22.14 -3.52
CA VAL A 939 61.16 22.76 -2.38
C VAL A 939 62.65 22.39 -2.37
N GLY A 940 63.02 21.23 -2.91
CA GLY A 940 64.41 20.87 -3.24
C GLY A 940 64.79 21.33 -4.63
#